data_AF-A6NWX4-F1
#
_entry.id   AF-A6NWX4-F1
#
_cell.length_a   1.000
_cell.length_b   1.000
_cell.length_c   1.000
_cell.angle_alpha   90.00
_cell.angle_beta   90.00
_cell.angle_gamma   90.00
#
_symmetry.space_group_name_H-M   'P 1'
#
loop_
_entity.id
_entity.type
_entity.pdbx_description
1 polymer ?
#
loop_
_entity_poly.entity_id
_entity_poly.type
_entity_poly.pdbx_seq_one_letter_code
_entity_poly.pdbx_strand_id
1 'polypeptide(L)'
;MAESVFEAAKQSVTVREAAQMYGIEVNRSGMACCPFHDDKNPSMKLNEEYFYCFGCGATGDVIDFTARLYNLSPKEAAEKLAQDFGLAYDSQAPPRRRYVRQKSEAQKFKEDRDHTFRVLADYFHLLRKWETDYTPKTPEENPHPRFMEAIQRKDYVGYLLDFFLEDGPEEQKLWIAEHQSEIANLERRVKIMADKPTNRERLQEITAGIEQGIKELFESEKYMRYLSVMSKFHRYSVNNTMLIYMQRPDATLVAGFNKWKNQFERHVKKGEHGITIIAPTPYKKKIEEMKRDPDTQAPILDADGKAVMEEKEIEIPMFRPVKVFDVSQTDGKPLPELASSLSGTVPHYEAFLEAVRRSAPVPIEFEPMAANMDGYFSSEQQRIALREGMSEVQTISAAVHETAHSKLHDPKKYEAEPAWKIVMVSEGGVKHDYRLDFTTEAEAEQAAAEDGWRYVDENQFEWRLEVEEDLTAVKQAAKNRNTEEVEAESISYAVCQYFGIQTGENSFGYIASWSKDKELKELRASLETINKTSCELISAIERHYKEICKERGIDLTAAPEPEQAPQQAAEEVSQPSAEYREALLVLDDTTYLHIQPCDTGWDYTLYDVATMKQLDGGQLDGPDLGRSTAVSHICKDLGMGGKSIKYAPLSMIETLQEAAYQQTAEVVAAQLPDAQEQALDEYPMPDPVLTQDDLEKCGCLDSDLLPLSKERAYELMERDLTVYIIQEGENPVMAFDTADLDAHDGIFALPREEWEESPEFDKLVTDRMAHQEEREQAFLSHKGDCFAIYQVKHTDELRDIRYEGLEWLQSIGQTVQRDNYELVYTAPLLPSDLKGDTTEQLFYRFNNEHPADYGHPSMSVSDIVAIKRDGKVSCHYCDSFGFEQVPGFLPDNPLKNAEMAVEDDYGMIDGIINNGPKEPTVAQLEQQARSGQPISLMDLAAAAHREDREKKKSVMEQLKSQPKAEHKKTAPKKSAEREI
;
A
#
# COMPACT_ATOMS: atom_id res chain seq x y z
N MET A 1 15.65 9.14 -53.52
CA MET A 1 14.74 8.55 -52.53
C MET A 1 13.59 9.51 -52.37
N ALA A 2 12.34 9.06 -52.40
CA ALA A 2 11.18 9.94 -52.25
C ALA A 2 10.97 10.23 -50.76
N GLU A 3 11.09 11.50 -50.35
CA GLU A 3 10.87 11.94 -48.96
C GLU A 3 9.36 11.93 -48.66
N SER A 4 9.00 11.34 -47.51
CA SER A 4 7.61 11.35 -47.04
C SER A 4 7.23 12.74 -46.50
N VAL A 5 5.94 13.09 -46.56
CA VAL A 5 5.45 14.41 -46.08
C VAL A 5 5.83 14.70 -44.62
N PHE A 6 5.93 13.65 -43.79
CA PHE A 6 6.33 13.76 -42.39
C PHE A 6 7.83 14.06 -42.24
N GLU A 7 8.68 13.42 -43.03
CA GLU A 7 10.13 13.66 -43.00
C GLU A 7 10.45 15.04 -43.58
N ALA A 8 9.83 15.39 -44.71
CA ALA A 8 9.98 16.72 -45.31
C ALA A 8 9.58 17.82 -44.31
N ALA A 9 8.44 17.66 -43.61
CA ALA A 9 7.99 18.61 -42.61
C ALA A 9 8.95 18.71 -41.39
N LYS A 10 9.40 17.58 -40.83
CA LYS A 10 10.29 17.59 -39.64
C LYS A 10 11.71 18.06 -39.95
N GLN A 11 12.22 17.81 -41.15
CA GLN A 11 13.59 18.20 -41.54
C GLN A 11 13.68 19.65 -42.03
N SER A 12 12.57 20.19 -42.56
CA SER A 12 12.58 21.51 -43.21
C SER A 12 11.94 22.63 -42.39
N VAL A 13 11.20 22.31 -41.33
CA VAL A 13 10.45 23.31 -40.54
C VAL A 13 10.68 23.08 -39.06
N THR A 14 11.21 24.09 -38.39
CA THR A 14 11.35 24.09 -36.93
C THR A 14 10.05 24.49 -36.23
N VAL A 15 9.89 24.08 -34.98
CA VAL A 15 8.71 24.43 -34.16
C VAL A 15 8.57 25.95 -33.99
N ARG A 16 9.71 26.65 -33.93
CA ARG A 16 9.76 28.11 -33.83
C ARG A 16 9.27 28.80 -35.10
N GLU A 17 9.66 28.32 -36.28
CA GLU A 17 9.22 28.87 -37.56
C GLU A 17 7.72 28.65 -37.78
N ALA A 18 7.23 27.46 -37.44
CA ALA A 18 5.79 27.16 -37.45
C ALA A 18 5.01 28.08 -36.51
N ALA A 19 5.48 28.29 -35.28
CA ALA A 19 4.84 29.19 -34.32
C ALA A 19 4.77 30.64 -34.85
N GLN A 20 5.86 31.16 -35.40
CA GLN A 20 5.91 32.52 -35.94
C GLN A 20 4.99 32.70 -37.15
N MET A 21 4.97 31.73 -38.07
CA MET A 21 4.14 31.79 -39.28
C MET A 21 2.64 31.70 -38.94
N TYR A 22 2.28 30.94 -37.90
CA TYR A 22 0.91 30.85 -37.39
C TYR A 22 0.52 31.97 -36.42
N GLY A 23 1.34 33.04 -36.32
CA GLY A 23 0.99 34.27 -35.61
C GLY A 23 1.24 34.23 -34.10
N ILE A 24 2.09 33.32 -33.62
CA ILE A 24 2.49 33.25 -32.21
C ILE A 24 3.80 34.03 -32.03
N GLU A 25 3.75 35.08 -31.21
CA GLU A 25 4.91 35.92 -30.92
C GLU A 25 5.90 35.18 -30.00
N VAL A 26 7.09 34.92 -30.53
CA VAL A 26 8.19 34.27 -29.79
C VAL A 26 9.22 35.32 -29.39
N ASN A 27 9.50 35.43 -28.10
CA ASN A 27 10.45 36.40 -27.58
C ASN A 27 11.92 35.96 -27.82
N ARG A 28 12.88 36.83 -27.45
CA ARG A 28 14.32 36.57 -27.64
C ARG A 28 14.84 35.36 -26.86
N SER A 29 14.17 34.95 -25.78
CA SER A 29 14.53 33.75 -25.01
C SER A 29 13.84 32.48 -25.51
N GLY A 30 13.12 32.52 -26.64
CA GLY A 30 12.43 31.36 -27.20
C GLY A 30 11.16 30.99 -26.43
N MET A 31 10.57 31.92 -25.68
CA MET A 31 9.32 31.73 -24.97
C MET A 31 8.16 32.40 -25.72
N ALA A 32 6.98 31.81 -25.66
CA ALA A 32 5.73 32.30 -26.23
C ALA A 32 4.56 32.05 -25.27
N CYS A 33 3.48 32.83 -25.40
CA CYS A 33 2.22 32.50 -24.73
C CYS A 33 1.66 31.21 -25.35
N CYS A 34 1.23 30.28 -24.50
CA CYS A 34 0.72 29.01 -24.96
C CYS A 34 -0.66 29.16 -25.61
N PRO A 35 -0.87 28.70 -26.86
CA PRO A 35 -2.17 28.77 -27.52
C PRO A 35 -3.16 27.69 -27.03
N PHE A 36 -2.70 26.74 -26.20
CA PHE A 36 -3.49 25.58 -25.76
C PHE A 36 -4.20 25.78 -24.41
N HIS A 37 -3.96 26.91 -23.74
CA HIS A 37 -4.69 27.33 -22.55
C HIS A 37 -4.78 28.86 -22.50
N ASP A 38 -5.58 29.42 -21.57
CA ASP A 38 -5.71 30.87 -21.39
C ASP A 38 -4.45 31.44 -20.72
N ASP A 39 -3.42 31.67 -21.53
CA ASP A 39 -2.11 32.11 -21.07
C ASP A 39 -1.90 33.63 -21.28
N LYS A 40 -1.66 34.33 -20.17
CA LYS A 40 -1.40 35.78 -20.17
C LYS A 40 0.09 36.13 -20.14
N ASN A 41 0.96 35.18 -19.78
CA ASN A 41 2.40 35.40 -19.64
C ASN A 41 3.17 34.26 -20.31
N PRO A 42 4.18 34.52 -21.16
CA PRO A 42 4.84 33.47 -21.94
C PRO A 42 5.26 32.23 -21.13
N SER A 43 4.49 31.13 -21.20
CA SER A 43 4.75 29.90 -20.46
C SER A 43 5.22 28.73 -21.33
N MET A 44 5.29 28.92 -22.65
CA MET A 44 5.67 27.88 -23.61
C MET A 44 7.06 28.13 -24.19
N LYS A 45 7.98 27.19 -23.99
CA LYS A 45 9.32 27.18 -24.58
C LYS A 45 9.27 26.51 -25.95
N LEU A 46 9.83 27.18 -26.94
CA LEU A 46 9.96 26.71 -28.32
C LEU A 46 11.45 26.51 -28.62
N ASN A 47 11.85 25.26 -28.80
CA ASN A 47 13.18 24.89 -29.29
C ASN A 47 13.08 24.54 -30.79
N GLU A 48 14.20 24.17 -31.42
CA GLU A 48 14.22 23.86 -32.86
C GLU A 48 13.43 22.58 -33.18
N GLU A 49 13.54 21.56 -32.31
CA GLU A 49 12.95 20.23 -32.53
C GLU A 49 11.64 19.98 -31.78
N TYR A 50 11.38 20.68 -30.66
CA TYR A 50 10.21 20.45 -29.81
C TYR A 50 9.69 21.71 -29.11
N PHE A 51 8.43 21.68 -28.67
CA PHE A 51 7.87 22.66 -27.73
C PHE A 51 7.53 22.03 -26.39
N TYR A 52 7.58 22.84 -25.33
CA TYR A 52 7.09 22.45 -24.00
C TYR A 52 6.42 23.63 -23.30
N CYS A 53 5.20 23.43 -22.78
CA CYS A 53 4.49 24.43 -22.00
C CYS A 53 4.52 24.10 -20.50
N PHE A 54 5.14 24.98 -19.70
CA PHE A 54 5.21 24.84 -18.24
C PHE A 54 3.88 25.05 -17.53
N GLY A 55 2.90 25.73 -18.15
CA GLY A 55 1.56 25.93 -17.59
C GLY A 55 0.62 24.73 -17.72
N CYS A 56 0.52 24.13 -18.92
CA CYS A 56 -0.44 23.04 -19.20
C CYS A 56 0.20 21.67 -19.50
N GLY A 57 1.54 21.57 -19.52
CA GLY A 57 2.27 20.34 -19.82
C GLY A 57 2.23 19.89 -21.28
N ALA A 58 1.64 20.68 -22.19
CA ALA A 58 1.62 20.36 -23.60
C ALA A 58 3.05 20.29 -24.17
N THR A 59 3.36 19.20 -24.87
CA THR A 59 4.67 18.90 -25.45
C THR A 59 4.52 18.16 -26.77
N GLY A 60 5.52 18.24 -27.63
CA GLY A 60 5.58 17.54 -28.91
C GLY A 60 6.50 18.21 -29.93
N ASP A 61 6.56 17.64 -31.13
CA ASP A 61 7.31 18.20 -32.26
C ASP A 61 6.49 19.20 -33.10
N VAL A 62 7.03 19.65 -34.24
CA VAL A 62 6.38 20.64 -35.13
C VAL A 62 5.04 20.15 -35.69
N ILE A 63 4.89 18.84 -35.89
CA ILE A 63 3.66 18.21 -36.38
C ILE A 63 2.65 18.14 -35.25
N ASP A 64 3.05 17.73 -34.05
CA ASP A 64 2.17 17.72 -32.87
C ASP A 64 1.68 19.13 -32.52
N PHE A 65 2.56 20.12 -32.62
CA PHE A 65 2.23 21.53 -32.42
C PHE A 65 1.15 22.00 -33.39
N THR A 66 1.33 21.74 -34.68
CA THR A 66 0.39 22.13 -35.74
C THR A 66 -0.92 21.35 -35.64
N ALA A 67 -0.84 20.06 -35.33
CA ALA A 67 -2.00 19.19 -35.12
C ALA A 67 -2.89 19.72 -33.99
N ARG A 68 -2.29 20.10 -32.86
CA ARG A 68 -3.01 20.66 -31.71
C ARG A 68 -3.55 22.06 -31.98
N LEU A 69 -2.79 22.89 -32.70
CA LEU A 69 -3.18 24.28 -32.99
C LEU A 69 -4.41 24.36 -33.90
N TYR A 70 -4.53 23.43 -34.86
CA TYR A 70 -5.61 23.40 -35.83
C TYR A 70 -6.61 22.25 -35.64
N ASN A 71 -6.43 21.44 -34.59
CA ASN A 71 -7.22 20.23 -34.31
C ASN A 71 -7.27 19.27 -35.52
N LEU A 72 -6.10 18.96 -36.07
CA LEU A 72 -5.91 18.11 -37.25
C LEU A 72 -5.31 16.75 -36.87
N SER A 73 -5.52 15.73 -37.71
CA SER A 73 -4.77 14.48 -37.58
C SER A 73 -3.28 14.71 -37.90
N PRO A 74 -2.35 13.85 -37.44
CA PRO A 74 -0.91 14.03 -37.70
C PRO A 74 -0.56 14.14 -39.19
N LYS A 75 -1.31 13.43 -40.05
CA LYS A 75 -1.13 13.48 -41.50
C LYS A 75 -1.58 14.82 -42.08
N GLU A 76 -2.76 15.28 -41.70
CA GLU A 76 -3.29 16.58 -42.15
C GLU A 76 -2.43 17.75 -41.64
N ALA A 77 -1.85 17.62 -40.44
CA ALA A 77 -0.91 18.59 -39.90
C ALA A 77 0.41 18.63 -40.70
N ALA A 78 0.95 17.47 -41.10
CA ALA A 78 2.13 17.39 -41.96
C ALA A 78 1.87 17.93 -43.37
N GLU A 79 0.70 17.63 -43.95
CA GLU A 79 0.28 18.18 -45.26
C GLU A 79 0.07 19.70 -45.20
N LYS A 80 -0.50 20.21 -44.10
CA LYS A 80 -0.63 21.64 -43.84
C LYS A 80 0.73 22.33 -43.74
N LEU A 81 1.67 21.75 -42.99
CA LEU A 81 3.04 22.26 -42.92
C LEU A 81 3.71 22.27 -44.29
N ALA A 82 3.57 21.19 -45.07
CA ALA A 82 4.12 21.13 -46.41
C ALA A 82 3.50 22.19 -47.34
N GLN A 83 2.19 22.44 -47.26
CA GLN A 83 1.52 23.46 -48.04
C GLN A 83 1.93 24.88 -47.63
N ASP A 84 1.95 25.16 -46.33
CA ASP A 84 2.19 26.51 -45.82
C ASP A 84 3.67 26.92 -45.93
N PHE A 85 4.60 25.97 -45.87
CA PHE A 85 6.04 26.19 -46.06
C PHE A 85 6.55 25.88 -47.47
N GLY A 86 5.67 25.44 -48.39
CA GLY A 86 6.02 25.17 -49.78
C GLY A 86 6.98 23.97 -49.97
N LEU A 87 6.86 22.94 -49.13
CA LEU A 87 7.71 21.76 -49.16
C LEU A 87 7.28 20.81 -50.28
N ALA A 88 8.22 20.42 -51.13
CA ALA A 88 7.99 19.42 -52.16
C ALA A 88 8.09 18.01 -51.55
N TYR A 89 7.01 17.24 -51.61
CA TYR A 89 6.99 15.83 -51.18
C TYR A 89 6.28 14.97 -52.22
N ASP A 90 6.63 13.68 -52.29
CA ASP A 90 6.00 12.75 -53.22
C ASP A 90 4.67 12.24 -52.63
N SER A 91 3.56 12.75 -53.16
CA SER A 91 2.19 12.35 -52.76
C SER A 91 1.85 10.87 -52.99
N GLN A 92 2.68 10.13 -53.76
CA GLN A 92 2.55 8.70 -54.01
C GLN A 92 3.64 7.85 -53.35
N ALA A 93 4.51 8.43 -52.52
CA ALA A 93 5.45 7.66 -51.72
C ALA A 93 4.66 6.69 -50.82
N PRO A 94 4.93 5.37 -50.86
CA PRO A 94 4.27 4.44 -49.96
C PRO A 94 4.51 4.91 -48.52
N PRO A 95 3.50 4.86 -47.63
CA PRO A 95 3.75 5.11 -46.22
C PRO A 95 4.92 4.20 -45.82
N ARG A 96 5.99 4.77 -45.24
CA ARG A 96 7.03 3.94 -44.61
C ARG A 96 6.28 3.02 -43.66
N ARG A 97 6.20 1.75 -44.02
CA ARG A 97 5.76 0.71 -43.11
C ARG A 97 6.63 0.90 -41.88
N ARG A 98 6.03 1.03 -40.69
CA ARG A 98 6.72 0.64 -39.46
C ARG A 98 7.43 -0.65 -39.83
N TYR A 99 8.75 -0.70 -39.73
CA TYR A 99 9.47 -1.95 -39.86
C TYR A 99 9.11 -2.76 -38.62
N VAL A 100 7.90 -3.33 -38.63
CA VAL A 100 7.61 -4.52 -37.86
C VAL A 100 8.50 -5.54 -38.52
N ARG A 101 9.63 -5.87 -37.87
CA ARG A 101 10.50 -6.98 -38.24
C ARG A 101 9.56 -8.13 -38.61
N GLN A 102 9.52 -8.51 -39.89
CA GLN A 102 8.64 -9.60 -40.28
C GLN A 102 9.15 -10.82 -39.53
N LYS A 103 8.36 -11.26 -38.55
CA LYS A 103 8.67 -12.46 -37.76
C LYS A 103 8.99 -13.58 -38.74
N SER A 104 10.16 -14.20 -38.56
CA SER A 104 10.55 -15.34 -39.37
C SER A 104 9.49 -16.44 -39.25
N GLU A 105 9.40 -17.37 -40.21
CA GLU A 105 8.46 -18.49 -40.08
C GLU A 105 8.71 -19.31 -38.81
N ALA A 106 9.98 -19.40 -38.38
CA ALA A 106 10.36 -20.02 -37.12
C ALA A 106 9.81 -19.24 -35.90
N GLN A 107 9.88 -17.91 -35.92
CA GLN A 107 9.39 -17.08 -34.82
C GLN A 107 7.86 -17.06 -34.74
N LYS A 108 7.16 -17.06 -35.88
CA LYS A 108 5.69 -17.21 -35.91
C LYS A 108 5.27 -18.59 -35.40
N PHE A 109 5.96 -19.64 -35.86
CA PHE A 109 5.69 -20.99 -35.38
C PHE A 109 5.93 -21.13 -33.87
N LYS A 110 7.01 -20.55 -33.33
CA LYS A 110 7.28 -20.52 -31.89
C LYS A 110 6.14 -19.85 -31.12
N GLU A 111 5.68 -18.69 -31.56
CA GLU A 111 4.55 -17.98 -30.94
C GLU A 111 3.23 -18.74 -31.06
N ASP A 112 2.93 -19.32 -32.22
CA ASP A 112 1.72 -20.11 -32.44
C ASP A 112 1.72 -21.38 -31.57
N ARG A 113 2.90 -21.99 -31.38
CA ARG A 113 3.11 -23.14 -30.50
C ARG A 113 2.91 -22.75 -29.03
N ASP A 114 3.57 -21.69 -28.58
CA ASP A 114 3.50 -21.23 -27.19
C ASP A 114 2.07 -20.77 -26.83
N HIS A 115 1.39 -20.09 -27.77
CA HIS A 115 -0.02 -19.71 -27.64
C HIS A 115 -0.93 -20.94 -27.52
N THR A 116 -0.75 -21.93 -28.39
CA THR A 116 -1.54 -23.16 -28.41
C THR A 116 -1.38 -23.94 -27.11
N PHE A 117 -0.13 -24.11 -26.65
CA PHE A 117 0.18 -24.75 -25.38
C PHE A 117 -0.52 -24.04 -24.22
N ARG A 118 -0.36 -22.71 -24.12
CA ARG A 118 -0.96 -21.91 -23.04
C ARG A 118 -2.47 -22.06 -22.98
N VAL A 119 -3.17 -21.97 -24.12
CA VAL A 119 -4.63 -22.09 -24.15
C VAL A 119 -5.11 -23.47 -23.71
N LEU A 120 -4.42 -24.53 -24.13
CA LEU A 120 -4.75 -25.90 -23.74
C LEU A 120 -4.48 -26.12 -22.24
N ALA A 121 -3.33 -25.66 -21.76
CA ALA A 121 -2.94 -25.74 -20.35
C ALA A 121 -3.93 -24.97 -19.47
N ASP A 122 -4.16 -23.68 -19.74
CA ASP A 122 -5.08 -22.83 -18.97
C ASP A 122 -6.48 -23.46 -18.83
N TYR A 123 -6.99 -24.04 -19.92
CA TYR A 123 -8.28 -24.70 -19.91
C TYR A 123 -8.25 -26.03 -19.15
N PHE A 124 -7.18 -26.82 -19.29
CA PHE A 124 -6.99 -28.06 -18.54
C PHE A 124 -6.93 -27.81 -17.02
N HIS A 125 -6.18 -26.79 -16.58
CA HIS A 125 -6.13 -26.38 -15.17
C HIS A 125 -7.50 -25.93 -14.68
N LEU A 126 -8.24 -25.15 -15.48
CA LEU A 126 -9.60 -24.73 -15.14
C LEU A 126 -10.55 -25.93 -14.96
N LEU A 127 -10.43 -26.96 -15.81
CA LEU A 127 -11.23 -28.18 -15.69
C LEU A 127 -10.86 -28.99 -14.44
N ARG A 128 -9.57 -29.12 -14.10
CA ARG A 128 -9.14 -29.77 -12.85
C ARG A 128 -9.67 -29.04 -11.62
N LYS A 129 -9.57 -27.71 -11.61
CA LYS A 129 -10.14 -26.87 -10.55
C LYS A 129 -11.64 -27.11 -10.41
N TRP A 130 -12.37 -27.15 -11.53
CA TRP A 130 -13.81 -27.38 -11.49
C TRP A 130 -14.23 -28.79 -11.08
N GLU A 131 -13.41 -29.80 -11.40
CA GLU A 131 -13.62 -31.15 -10.90
C GLU A 131 -13.58 -31.14 -9.37
N THR A 132 -12.54 -30.55 -8.77
CA THR A 132 -12.38 -30.46 -7.32
C THR A 132 -13.46 -29.58 -6.66
N ASP A 133 -13.64 -28.35 -7.13
CA ASP A 133 -14.49 -27.34 -6.48
C ASP A 133 -15.98 -27.67 -6.56
N TYR A 134 -16.41 -28.37 -7.62
CA TYR A 134 -17.82 -28.66 -7.87
C TYR A 134 -18.15 -30.17 -7.79
N THR A 135 -17.29 -30.98 -7.16
CA THR A 135 -17.55 -32.40 -6.92
C THR A 135 -18.85 -32.58 -6.11
N PRO A 136 -19.83 -33.37 -6.60
CA PRO A 136 -21.01 -33.73 -5.82
C PRO A 136 -20.59 -34.44 -4.52
N LYS A 137 -21.05 -33.94 -3.39
CA LYS A 137 -20.67 -34.47 -2.06
C LYS A 137 -21.47 -35.71 -1.70
N THR A 138 -22.63 -35.89 -2.33
CA THR A 138 -23.50 -37.06 -2.14
C THR A 138 -23.95 -37.66 -3.48
N PRO A 139 -24.19 -38.98 -3.56
CA PRO A 139 -24.66 -39.64 -4.79
C PRO A 139 -26.01 -39.14 -5.32
N GLU A 140 -26.83 -38.54 -4.46
CA GLU A 140 -28.16 -38.02 -4.77
C GLU A 140 -28.16 -36.55 -5.26
N GLU A 141 -27.02 -35.86 -5.16
CA GLU A 141 -26.87 -34.46 -5.56
C GLU A 141 -26.78 -34.31 -7.09
N ASN A 142 -27.55 -33.35 -7.64
CA ASN A 142 -27.51 -33.08 -9.08
C ASN A 142 -26.13 -32.48 -9.47
N PRO A 143 -25.38 -33.11 -10.39
CA PRO A 143 -24.03 -32.65 -10.72
C PRO A 143 -24.02 -31.24 -11.31
N HIS A 144 -23.15 -30.38 -10.78
CA HIS A 144 -23.00 -29.01 -11.26
C HIS A 144 -22.55 -28.98 -12.73
N PRO A 145 -23.05 -28.06 -13.59
CA PRO A 145 -22.67 -28.00 -15.00
C PRO A 145 -21.16 -27.91 -15.25
N ARG A 146 -20.42 -27.19 -14.39
CA ARG A 146 -18.94 -27.09 -14.47
C ARG A 146 -18.24 -28.40 -14.11
N PHE A 147 -18.77 -29.16 -13.15
CA PHE A 147 -18.27 -30.49 -12.83
C PHE A 147 -18.51 -31.46 -13.98
N MET A 148 -19.70 -31.43 -14.58
CA MET A 148 -20.02 -32.25 -15.75
C MET A 148 -19.10 -31.95 -16.94
N GLU A 149 -18.80 -30.67 -17.18
CA GLU A 149 -17.86 -30.24 -18.23
C GLU A 149 -16.43 -30.68 -17.91
N ALA A 150 -15.98 -30.55 -16.65
CA ALA A 150 -14.69 -31.04 -16.18
C ALA A 150 -14.52 -32.53 -16.45
N ILE A 151 -15.45 -33.37 -16.00
CA ILE A 151 -15.40 -34.82 -16.20
C ILE A 151 -15.44 -35.19 -17.70
N GLN A 152 -16.20 -34.47 -18.52
CA GLN A 152 -16.32 -34.77 -19.96
C GLN A 152 -15.11 -34.33 -20.80
N ARG A 153 -14.42 -33.27 -20.38
CA ARG A 153 -13.41 -32.60 -21.21
C ARG A 153 -11.99 -32.76 -20.68
N LYS A 154 -11.78 -33.01 -19.38
CA LYS A 154 -10.45 -33.07 -18.77
C LYS A 154 -9.55 -34.07 -19.46
N ASP A 155 -9.98 -35.33 -19.57
CA ASP A 155 -9.16 -36.40 -20.17
C ASP A 155 -8.90 -36.15 -21.66
N TYR A 156 -9.87 -35.55 -22.36
CA TYR A 156 -9.70 -35.20 -23.77
C TYR A 156 -8.69 -34.08 -23.96
N VAL A 157 -8.76 -33.00 -23.17
CA VAL A 157 -7.81 -31.88 -23.25
C VAL A 157 -6.42 -32.30 -22.76
N GLY A 158 -6.34 -33.17 -21.76
CA GLY A 158 -5.09 -33.81 -21.32
C GLY A 158 -4.44 -34.61 -22.44
N TYR A 159 -5.23 -35.43 -23.15
CA TYR A 159 -4.75 -36.14 -24.34
C TYR A 159 -4.26 -35.20 -25.45
N LEU A 160 -4.93 -34.06 -25.68
CA LEU A 160 -4.46 -33.07 -26.66
C LEU A 160 -3.14 -32.42 -26.22
N LEU A 161 -2.95 -32.15 -24.93
CA LEU A 161 -1.70 -31.63 -24.37
C LEU A 161 -0.55 -32.63 -24.50
N ASP A 162 -0.77 -33.89 -24.11
CA ASP A 162 0.23 -34.95 -24.19
C ASP A 162 0.66 -35.16 -25.66
N PHE A 163 -0.32 -35.27 -26.56
CA PHE A 163 -0.07 -35.42 -28.00
C PHE A 163 0.71 -34.21 -28.58
N PHE A 164 0.33 -33.00 -28.20
CA PHE A 164 1.01 -31.79 -28.66
C PHE A 164 2.47 -31.68 -28.18
N LEU A 165 2.78 -32.21 -26.99
CA LEU A 165 4.12 -32.20 -26.40
C LEU A 165 5.04 -33.31 -26.92
N GLU A 166 4.47 -34.44 -27.36
CA GLU A 166 5.24 -35.58 -27.90
C GLU A 166 5.65 -35.39 -29.37
N ASP A 167 4.90 -34.59 -30.14
CA ASP A 167 5.09 -34.38 -31.57
C ASP A 167 6.32 -33.51 -31.91
N GLY A 168 6.97 -33.81 -33.05
CA GLY A 168 8.06 -32.99 -33.57
C GLY A 168 7.59 -31.62 -34.09
N PRO A 169 8.50 -30.63 -34.30
CA PRO A 169 8.13 -29.27 -34.71
C PRO A 169 7.26 -29.18 -35.97
N GLU A 170 7.47 -30.07 -36.95
CA GLU A 170 6.68 -30.11 -38.19
C GLU A 170 5.28 -30.72 -37.97
N GLU A 171 5.15 -31.68 -37.07
CA GLU A 171 3.89 -32.32 -36.69
C GLU A 171 3.03 -31.36 -35.86
N GLN A 172 3.63 -30.68 -34.89
CA GLN A 172 2.99 -29.59 -34.12
C GLN A 172 2.46 -28.48 -35.04
N LYS A 173 3.23 -28.09 -36.07
CA LYS A 173 2.81 -27.05 -37.03
C LYS A 173 1.57 -27.47 -37.83
N LEU A 174 1.51 -28.73 -38.25
CA LEU A 174 0.36 -29.30 -38.95
C LEU A 174 -0.85 -29.41 -37.99
N TRP A 175 -0.61 -29.86 -36.77
CA TRP A 175 -1.62 -30.02 -35.74
C TRP A 175 -2.28 -28.69 -35.36
N ILE A 176 -1.50 -27.62 -35.17
CA ILE A 176 -2.00 -26.25 -34.90
C ILE A 176 -2.90 -25.78 -36.06
N ALA A 177 -2.51 -26.05 -37.30
CA ALA A 177 -3.30 -25.68 -38.47
C ALA A 177 -4.63 -26.44 -38.54
N GLU A 178 -4.67 -27.70 -38.11
CA GLU A 178 -5.88 -28.52 -38.07
C GLU A 178 -6.82 -28.17 -36.89
N HIS A 179 -6.26 -27.75 -35.74
CA HIS A 179 -7.01 -27.53 -34.49
C HIS A 179 -7.26 -26.04 -34.15
N GLN A 180 -6.96 -25.12 -35.07
CA GLN A 180 -7.07 -23.67 -34.86
C GLN A 180 -8.45 -23.23 -34.33
N SER A 181 -9.54 -23.83 -34.85
CA SER A 181 -10.90 -23.50 -34.40
C SER A 181 -11.21 -23.99 -32.98
N GLU A 182 -10.60 -25.10 -32.57
CA GLU A 182 -10.78 -25.66 -31.24
C GLU A 182 -10.03 -24.81 -30.21
N ILE A 183 -8.77 -24.46 -30.48
CA ILE A 183 -7.97 -23.55 -29.65
C ILE A 183 -8.70 -22.21 -29.44
N ALA A 184 -9.24 -21.61 -30.51
CA ALA A 184 -10.00 -20.36 -30.41
C ALA A 184 -11.33 -20.50 -29.62
N ASN A 185 -11.92 -21.69 -29.55
CA ASN A 185 -13.09 -21.94 -28.71
C ASN A 185 -12.70 -22.07 -27.23
N LEU A 186 -11.61 -22.78 -26.95
CA LEU A 186 -11.06 -22.95 -25.60
C LEU A 186 -10.61 -21.61 -25.03
N GLU A 187 -9.88 -20.79 -25.78
CA GLU A 187 -9.44 -19.46 -25.35
C GLU A 187 -10.63 -18.55 -24.99
N ARG A 188 -11.69 -18.57 -25.80
CA ARG A 188 -12.93 -17.83 -25.48
C ARG A 188 -13.60 -18.36 -24.21
N ARG A 189 -13.57 -19.68 -24.00
CA ARG A 189 -14.14 -20.31 -22.81
C ARG A 189 -13.37 -19.91 -21.55
N VAL A 190 -12.04 -19.94 -21.58
CA VAL A 190 -11.14 -19.48 -20.50
C VAL A 190 -11.38 -18.01 -20.19
N LYS A 191 -11.43 -17.14 -21.21
CA LYS A 191 -11.61 -15.70 -21.03
C LYS A 191 -12.98 -15.28 -20.45
N ILE A 192 -14.03 -16.07 -20.71
CA ILE A 192 -15.37 -15.85 -20.13
C ILE A 192 -15.38 -16.24 -18.64
N MET A 193 -14.48 -17.13 -18.22
CA MET A 193 -14.48 -17.79 -16.91
C MET A 193 -13.34 -17.36 -15.98
N ALA A 194 -12.39 -16.54 -16.44
CA ALA A 194 -11.45 -15.82 -15.59
C ALA A 194 -12.22 -14.76 -14.77
N ASP A 195 -12.76 -15.18 -13.63
CA ASP A 195 -13.64 -14.38 -12.77
C ASP A 195 -12.86 -13.29 -12.00
N LYS A 196 -13.49 -12.13 -11.80
CA LYS A 196 -13.03 -11.11 -10.84
C LYS A 196 -13.12 -11.69 -9.43
N PRO A 197 -12.17 -11.37 -8.51
CA PRO A 197 -12.20 -11.90 -7.15
C PRO A 197 -13.55 -11.60 -6.51
N THR A 198 -14.12 -12.63 -5.88
CA THR A 198 -15.45 -12.58 -5.28
C THR A 198 -15.47 -11.56 -4.15
N ASN A 199 -16.66 -11.09 -3.78
CA ASN A 199 -16.79 -10.13 -2.67
C ASN A 199 -16.29 -10.74 -1.34
N ARG A 200 -16.22 -12.08 -1.24
CA ARG A 200 -15.70 -12.82 -0.09
C ARG A 200 -14.17 -12.77 -0.02
N GLU A 201 -13.49 -13.10 -1.11
CA GLU A 201 -12.02 -13.05 -1.20
C GLU A 201 -11.49 -11.65 -0.87
N ARG A 202 -12.09 -10.61 -1.46
CA ARG A 202 -11.69 -9.22 -1.18
C ARG A 202 -11.86 -8.83 0.29
N LEU A 203 -12.86 -9.37 0.98
CA LEU A 203 -13.06 -9.11 2.40
C LEU A 203 -12.05 -9.86 3.27
N GLN A 204 -11.65 -11.07 2.86
CA GLN A 204 -10.60 -11.84 3.53
C GLN A 204 -9.25 -11.12 3.41
N GLU A 205 -8.87 -10.68 2.22
CA GLU A 205 -7.64 -9.90 1.98
C GLU A 205 -7.60 -8.62 2.85
N ILE A 206 -8.70 -7.87 2.87
CA ILE A 206 -8.80 -6.63 3.67
C ILE A 206 -8.70 -6.93 5.16
N THR A 207 -9.33 -8.01 5.63
CA THR A 207 -9.27 -8.41 7.05
C THR A 207 -7.85 -8.81 7.44
N ALA A 208 -7.18 -9.63 6.64
CA ALA A 208 -5.79 -10.02 6.85
C ALA A 208 -4.85 -8.79 6.89
N GLY A 209 -5.06 -7.82 5.98
CA GLY A 209 -4.32 -6.56 5.98
C GLY A 209 -4.52 -5.73 7.27
N ILE A 210 -5.74 -5.70 7.82
CA ILE A 210 -6.02 -5.02 9.10
C ILE A 210 -5.27 -5.69 10.25
N GLU A 211 -5.27 -7.01 10.31
CA GLU A 211 -4.58 -7.78 11.35
C GLU A 211 -3.07 -7.52 11.33
N GLN A 212 -2.48 -7.51 10.14
CA GLN A 212 -1.08 -7.15 9.96
C GLN A 212 -0.80 -5.70 10.37
N GLY A 213 -1.68 -4.77 9.97
CA GLY A 213 -1.58 -3.37 10.36
C GLY A 213 -1.64 -3.15 11.88
N ILE A 214 -2.41 -3.96 12.62
CA ILE A 214 -2.46 -3.93 14.10
C ILE A 214 -1.15 -4.41 14.69
N LYS A 215 -0.54 -5.48 14.17
CA LYS A 215 0.75 -6.00 14.67
C LYS A 215 1.88 -4.98 14.51
N GLU A 216 1.92 -4.29 13.38
CA GLU A 216 2.93 -3.27 13.09
C GLU A 216 2.68 -1.92 13.80
N LEU A 217 1.51 -1.74 14.42
CA LEU A 217 1.08 -0.47 14.99
C LEU A 217 1.90 -0.04 16.21
N PHE A 218 2.37 -0.99 17.01
CA PHE A 218 2.88 -0.74 18.37
C PHE A 218 4.36 -0.35 18.43
N GLU A 219 4.90 0.14 17.32
CA GLU A 219 6.07 1.02 17.33
C GLU A 219 5.64 2.43 17.77
N SER A 220 6.39 3.09 18.66
CA SER A 220 5.96 4.33 19.33
C SER A 220 5.48 5.43 18.37
N GLU A 221 6.19 5.66 17.26
CA GLU A 221 5.79 6.66 16.26
C GLU A 221 4.51 6.29 15.50
N LYS A 222 4.38 5.02 15.09
CA LYS A 222 3.21 4.52 14.34
C LYS A 222 1.96 4.55 15.22
N TYR A 223 2.10 4.19 16.49
CA TYR A 223 1.01 4.21 17.46
C TYR A 223 0.46 5.61 17.67
N MET A 224 1.32 6.62 17.87
CA MET A 224 0.87 8.02 18.01
C MET A 224 0.19 8.53 16.73
N ARG A 225 0.73 8.21 15.55
CA ARG A 225 0.10 8.59 14.27
C ARG A 225 -1.28 7.96 14.13
N TYR A 226 -1.43 6.69 14.51
CA TYR A 226 -2.73 6.03 14.54
C TYR A 226 -3.69 6.69 15.52
N LEU A 227 -3.28 7.01 16.75
CA LEU A 227 -4.14 7.70 17.71
C LEU A 227 -4.56 9.10 17.21
N SER A 228 -3.71 9.78 16.44
CA SER A 228 -4.04 11.05 15.76
C SER A 228 -5.07 10.87 14.64
N VAL A 229 -5.03 9.77 13.89
CA VAL A 229 -6.08 9.43 12.91
C VAL A 229 -7.37 9.03 13.64
N MET A 230 -7.25 8.20 14.68
CA MET A 230 -8.36 7.72 15.49
C MET A 230 -9.10 8.88 16.17
N SER A 231 -8.41 9.91 16.64
CA SER A 231 -9.07 11.09 17.22
C SER A 231 -10.00 11.77 16.21
N LYS A 232 -9.60 11.88 14.94
CA LYS A 232 -10.41 12.47 13.86
C LYS A 232 -11.54 11.55 13.38
N PHE A 233 -11.27 10.24 13.31
CA PHE A 233 -12.20 9.23 12.82
C PHE A 233 -12.84 8.40 13.94
N HIS A 234 -12.94 8.94 15.15
CA HIS A 234 -13.42 8.25 16.36
C HIS A 234 -14.86 7.69 16.27
N ARG A 235 -15.62 8.04 15.23
CA ARG A 235 -16.96 7.50 14.93
C ARG A 235 -16.95 6.30 13.97
N TYR A 236 -15.80 5.99 13.38
CA TYR A 236 -15.60 4.81 12.56
C TYR A 236 -15.12 3.64 13.43
N SER A 237 -15.40 2.41 13.00
CA SER A 237 -14.86 1.22 13.67
C SER A 237 -13.33 1.22 13.65
N VAL A 238 -12.71 0.49 14.57
CA VAL A 238 -11.25 0.28 14.59
C VAL A 238 -10.76 -0.24 13.24
N ASN A 239 -11.48 -1.17 12.62
CA ASN A 239 -11.16 -1.68 11.27
C ASN A 239 -11.13 -0.58 10.22
N ASN A 240 -12.16 0.26 10.15
CA ASN A 240 -12.20 1.35 9.17
C ASN A 240 -11.20 2.45 9.48
N THR A 241 -10.93 2.73 10.77
CA THR A 241 -9.91 3.68 11.21
C THR A 241 -8.51 3.19 10.83
N MET A 242 -8.22 1.90 11.06
CA MET A 242 -6.98 1.24 10.65
C MET A 242 -6.83 1.27 9.12
N LEU A 243 -7.87 0.95 8.36
CA LEU A 243 -7.84 1.04 6.90
C LEU A 243 -7.55 2.45 6.39
N ILE A 244 -8.13 3.48 7.02
CA ILE A 244 -7.83 4.87 6.68
C ILE A 244 -6.36 5.19 7.03
N TYR A 245 -5.90 4.81 8.21
CA TYR A 245 -4.52 5.01 8.66
C TYR A 245 -3.49 4.39 7.69
N MET A 246 -3.69 3.12 7.31
CA MET A 246 -2.78 2.40 6.41
C MET A 246 -2.72 2.99 4.99
N GLN A 247 -3.83 3.55 4.50
CA GLN A 247 -3.92 4.08 3.14
C GLN A 247 -3.63 5.59 3.05
N ARG A 248 -3.94 6.35 4.11
CA ARG A 248 -3.80 7.80 4.17
C ARG A 248 -3.75 8.30 5.63
N PRO A 249 -2.59 8.25 6.29
CA PRO A 249 -2.44 8.63 7.70
C PRO A 249 -2.64 10.14 7.94
N ASP A 250 -2.55 10.97 6.90
CA ASP A 250 -2.80 12.41 6.93
C ASP A 250 -4.28 12.77 6.68
N ALA A 251 -5.18 11.79 6.52
CA ALA A 251 -6.60 12.03 6.29
C ALA A 251 -7.23 12.86 7.42
N THR A 252 -8.14 13.75 7.05
CA THR A 252 -8.82 14.65 7.99
C THR A 252 -10.33 14.52 7.95
N LEU A 253 -10.90 14.28 6.76
CA LEU A 253 -12.33 14.10 6.61
C LEU A 253 -12.61 13.27 5.36
N VAL A 254 -13.29 12.13 5.52
CA VAL A 254 -13.57 11.20 4.41
C VAL A 254 -15.06 11.10 4.11
N ALA A 255 -15.39 11.02 2.82
CA ALA A 255 -16.74 10.74 2.37
C ALA A 255 -16.76 10.01 1.02
N GLY A 256 -17.86 9.32 0.73
CA GLY A 256 -18.06 8.69 -0.58
C GLY A 256 -18.22 9.74 -1.70
N PHE A 257 -17.87 9.35 -2.92
CA PHE A 257 -17.88 10.24 -4.11
C PHE A 257 -19.19 11.04 -4.27
N ASN A 258 -20.33 10.35 -4.18
CA ASN A 258 -21.65 10.99 -4.30
C ASN A 258 -21.97 11.92 -3.14
N LYS A 259 -21.43 11.66 -1.94
CA LYS A 259 -21.65 12.50 -0.76
C LYS A 259 -20.90 13.82 -0.91
N TRP A 260 -19.65 13.79 -1.37
CA TRP A 260 -18.89 15.00 -1.74
C TRP A 260 -19.66 15.85 -2.77
N LYS A 261 -20.12 15.21 -3.85
CA LYS A 261 -20.82 15.90 -4.93
C LYS A 261 -22.16 16.49 -4.51
N ASN A 262 -22.99 15.71 -3.81
CA ASN A 262 -24.39 16.05 -3.61
C ASN A 262 -24.67 16.81 -2.32
N GLN A 263 -23.86 16.62 -1.28
CA GLN A 263 -24.08 17.25 0.04
C GLN A 263 -23.10 18.40 0.30
N PHE A 264 -21.84 18.24 -0.10
CA PHE A 264 -20.80 19.24 0.18
C PHE A 264 -20.50 20.15 -1.02
N GLU A 265 -21.12 19.90 -2.18
CA GLU A 265 -20.84 20.62 -3.43
C GLU A 265 -19.34 20.63 -3.79
N ARG A 266 -18.65 19.52 -3.49
CA ARG A 266 -17.24 19.27 -3.83
C ARG A 266 -17.13 18.10 -4.80
N HIS A 267 -16.13 18.10 -5.67
CA HIS A 267 -15.87 17.03 -6.60
C HIS A 267 -14.48 16.46 -6.36
N VAL A 268 -14.35 15.14 -6.49
CA VAL A 268 -13.04 14.47 -6.40
C VAL A 268 -12.19 14.88 -7.60
N LYS A 269 -10.94 15.26 -7.34
CA LYS A 269 -9.96 15.66 -8.37
C LYS A 269 -9.67 14.48 -9.30
N LYS A 270 -9.42 14.78 -10.57
CA LYS A 270 -9.15 13.74 -11.59
C LYS A 270 -7.79 13.09 -11.32
N GLY A 271 -7.75 11.77 -11.22
CA GLY A 271 -6.52 11.00 -10.95
C GLY A 271 -6.33 10.57 -9.49
N GLU A 272 -7.18 11.05 -8.57
CA GLU A 272 -7.10 10.68 -7.16
C GLU A 272 -7.53 9.23 -6.90
N HIS A 273 -6.79 8.54 -6.03
CA HIS A 273 -7.08 7.17 -5.62
C HIS A 273 -7.99 7.13 -4.38
N GLY A 274 -9.05 6.32 -4.44
CA GLY A 274 -9.99 6.20 -3.32
C GLY A 274 -9.47 5.28 -2.20
N ILE A 275 -9.72 5.70 -0.96
CA ILE A 275 -9.48 4.95 0.28
C ILE A 275 -10.54 3.87 0.41
N THR A 276 -10.13 2.63 0.61
CA THR A 276 -11.03 1.47 0.78
C THR A 276 -11.51 1.40 2.23
N ILE A 277 -12.82 1.31 2.43
CA ILE A 277 -13.44 1.03 3.74
C ILE A 277 -14.47 -0.09 3.60
N ILE A 278 -14.82 -0.72 4.71
CA ILE A 278 -15.87 -1.75 4.76
C ILE A 278 -17.20 -1.08 5.11
N ALA A 279 -18.21 -1.26 4.25
CA ALA A 279 -19.54 -0.69 4.47
C ALA A 279 -20.65 -1.75 4.44
N PRO A 280 -21.65 -1.66 5.35
CA PRO A 280 -22.82 -2.52 5.31
C PRO A 280 -23.68 -2.17 4.09
N THR A 281 -24.06 -3.19 3.35
CA THR A 281 -24.96 -3.16 2.20
C THR A 281 -25.98 -4.28 2.34
N PRO A 282 -26.84 -4.23 3.37
CA PRO A 282 -27.81 -5.27 3.63
C PRO A 282 -28.75 -5.46 2.44
N TYR A 283 -29.22 -6.69 2.23
CA TYR A 283 -30.20 -7.01 1.21
C TYR A 283 -31.40 -7.71 1.82
N LYS A 284 -32.58 -7.52 1.23
CA LYS A 284 -33.82 -8.09 1.75
C LYS A 284 -34.08 -9.45 1.11
N LYS A 285 -34.41 -10.44 1.93
CA LYS A 285 -34.78 -11.79 1.50
C LYS A 285 -36.13 -12.15 2.09
N LYS A 286 -37.00 -12.72 1.26
CA LYS A 286 -38.26 -13.31 1.72
C LYS A 286 -37.99 -14.74 2.17
N ILE A 287 -38.34 -15.06 3.40
CA ILE A 287 -38.30 -16.42 3.94
C ILE A 287 -39.72 -16.87 4.26
N GLU A 288 -40.00 -18.16 4.06
CA GLU A 288 -41.26 -18.77 4.49
C GLU A 288 -41.08 -19.29 5.92
N GLU A 289 -41.81 -18.71 6.87
CA GLU A 289 -41.77 -19.10 8.28
C GLU A 289 -43.13 -19.70 8.69
N MET A 290 -43.15 -20.71 9.56
CA MET A 290 -44.40 -21.26 10.06
C MET A 290 -45.13 -20.20 10.88
N LYS A 291 -46.39 -19.93 10.54
CA LYS A 291 -47.23 -18.98 11.25
C LYS A 291 -47.51 -19.51 12.64
N ARG A 292 -47.06 -18.81 13.67
CA ARG A 292 -47.24 -19.18 15.09
C ARG A 292 -48.34 -18.33 15.73
N ASP A 293 -49.11 -18.93 16.63
CA ASP A 293 -50.13 -18.23 17.41
C ASP A 293 -49.45 -17.22 18.37
N PRO A 294 -49.91 -15.95 18.44
CA PRO A 294 -49.22 -14.88 19.19
C PRO A 294 -49.11 -15.12 20.70
N ASP A 295 -50.04 -15.88 21.29
CA ASP A 295 -50.11 -16.09 22.74
C ASP A 295 -49.48 -17.42 23.17
N THR A 296 -49.45 -18.41 22.27
CA THR A 296 -49.02 -19.78 22.60
C THR A 296 -47.77 -20.24 21.84
N GLN A 297 -47.30 -19.46 20.86
CA GLN A 297 -46.20 -19.79 19.93
C GLN A 297 -46.38 -21.11 19.16
N ALA A 298 -47.54 -21.77 19.26
CA ALA A 298 -47.82 -23.02 18.57
C ALA A 298 -48.03 -22.79 17.06
N PRO A 299 -47.60 -23.72 16.18
CA PRO A 299 -47.83 -23.61 14.74
C PRO A 299 -49.34 -23.60 14.43
N ILE A 300 -49.81 -22.57 13.72
CA ILE A 300 -51.17 -22.50 13.22
C ILE A 300 -51.30 -23.51 12.09
N LEU A 301 -52.13 -24.54 12.29
CA LEU A 301 -52.40 -25.57 11.30
C LEU A 301 -53.57 -25.17 10.40
N ASP A 302 -53.51 -25.52 9.13
CA ASP A 302 -54.62 -25.40 8.18
C ASP A 302 -55.66 -26.51 8.39
N ALA A 303 -56.73 -26.48 7.60
CA ALA A 303 -57.85 -27.43 7.70
C ALA A 303 -57.44 -28.90 7.45
N ASP A 304 -56.27 -29.12 6.83
CA ASP A 304 -55.72 -30.44 6.52
C ASP A 304 -54.63 -30.87 7.53
N GLY A 305 -54.40 -30.08 8.59
CA GLY A 305 -53.43 -30.35 9.65
C GLY A 305 -51.98 -30.02 9.30
N LYS A 306 -51.73 -29.22 8.25
CA LYS A 306 -50.38 -28.75 7.88
C LYS A 306 -50.13 -27.34 8.42
N ALA A 307 -48.90 -27.05 8.84
CA ALA A 307 -48.52 -25.73 9.32
C ALA A 307 -48.69 -24.67 8.22
N VAL A 308 -49.43 -23.61 8.52
CA VAL A 308 -49.64 -22.46 7.64
C VAL A 308 -48.31 -21.71 7.56
N MET A 309 -47.75 -21.56 6.35
CA MET A 309 -46.54 -20.77 6.12
C MET A 309 -46.89 -19.29 5.87
N GLU A 310 -46.12 -18.37 6.43
CA GLU A 310 -46.19 -16.93 6.20
C GLU A 310 -44.89 -16.42 5.59
N GLU A 311 -44.98 -15.66 4.49
CA GLU A 311 -43.82 -14.98 3.90
C GLU A 311 -43.41 -13.80 4.79
N LYS A 312 -42.22 -13.87 5.38
CA LYS A 312 -41.62 -12.79 6.17
C LYS A 312 -40.38 -12.26 5.45
N GLU A 313 -40.30 -10.95 5.29
CA GLU A 313 -39.15 -10.28 4.69
C GLU A 313 -38.12 -10.00 5.79
N ILE A 314 -36.96 -10.66 5.71
CA ILE A 314 -35.81 -10.44 6.61
C ILE A 314 -34.73 -9.65 5.87
N GLU A 315 -34.01 -8.79 6.60
CA GLU A 315 -32.88 -8.02 6.08
C GLU A 315 -31.59 -8.74 6.46
N ILE A 316 -30.88 -9.27 5.46
CA ILE A 316 -29.62 -10.00 5.66
C ILE A 316 -28.46 -9.00 5.62
N PRO A 317 -27.66 -8.89 6.70
CA PRO A 317 -26.49 -8.03 6.71
C PRO A 317 -25.44 -8.58 5.74
N MET A 318 -24.97 -7.71 4.85
CA MET A 318 -23.87 -8.01 3.92
C MET A 318 -22.89 -6.85 3.98
N PHE A 319 -21.60 -7.11 3.98
CA PHE A 319 -20.57 -6.09 3.91
C PHE A 319 -19.92 -6.11 2.55
N ARG A 320 -19.44 -4.95 2.10
CA ARG A 320 -18.62 -4.87 0.89
C ARG A 320 -17.54 -3.79 1.02
N PRO A 321 -16.40 -3.97 0.35
CA PRO A 321 -15.41 -2.91 0.20
C PRO A 321 -16.00 -1.77 -0.65
N VAL A 322 -15.95 -0.54 -0.15
CA VAL A 322 -16.35 0.67 -0.86
C VAL A 322 -15.23 1.70 -0.85
N LYS A 323 -15.27 2.64 -1.80
CA LYS A 323 -14.27 3.70 -1.93
C LYS A 323 -14.78 5.03 -1.37
N VAL A 324 -13.99 5.64 -0.50
CA VAL A 324 -14.17 7.01 0.02
C VAL A 324 -12.96 7.86 -0.32
N PHE A 325 -13.10 9.17 -0.19
CA PHE A 325 -12.08 10.15 -0.55
C PHE A 325 -11.94 11.16 0.58
N ASP A 326 -10.70 11.53 0.88
CA ASP A 326 -10.40 12.61 1.82
C ASP A 326 -10.71 14.00 1.21
N VAL A 327 -10.98 14.99 2.05
CA VAL A 327 -11.27 16.37 1.65
C VAL A 327 -10.15 16.96 0.79
N SER A 328 -8.87 16.66 1.05
CA SER A 328 -7.71 17.12 0.27
C SER A 328 -7.76 16.66 -1.19
N GLN A 329 -8.44 15.54 -1.46
CA GLN A 329 -8.66 14.96 -2.78
C GLN A 329 -9.83 15.60 -3.53
N THR A 330 -10.47 16.62 -2.95
CA THR A 330 -11.65 17.25 -3.52
C THR A 330 -11.47 18.75 -3.74
N ASP A 331 -12.07 19.27 -4.80
CA ASP A 331 -12.19 20.70 -5.07
C ASP A 331 -13.65 21.14 -4.98
N GLY A 332 -13.90 22.35 -4.47
CA GLY A 332 -15.25 22.90 -4.36
C GLY A 332 -15.38 23.90 -3.22
N LYS A 333 -16.62 24.11 -2.75
CA LYS A 333 -16.91 25.09 -1.69
C LYS A 333 -16.10 24.81 -0.41
N PRO A 334 -15.47 25.81 0.21
CA PRO A 334 -14.77 25.63 1.48
C PRO A 334 -15.75 25.06 2.51
N LEU A 335 -15.30 24.06 3.26
CA LEU A 335 -16.08 23.48 4.35
C LEU A 335 -16.07 24.45 5.54
N PRO A 336 -17.14 24.52 6.34
CA PRO A 336 -17.09 25.23 7.60
C PRO A 336 -15.99 24.61 8.47
N GLU A 337 -15.07 25.43 8.97
CA GLU A 337 -14.05 25.00 9.91
C GLU A 337 -14.76 24.46 11.17
N LEU A 338 -14.41 23.23 11.58
CA LEU A 338 -14.71 22.77 12.93
C LEU A 338 -13.93 23.71 13.86
N ALA A 339 -14.68 24.52 14.61
CA ALA A 339 -14.12 25.52 15.51
C ALA A 339 -13.07 24.89 16.44
N SER A 340 -12.01 25.65 16.66
CA SER A 340 -11.00 25.53 17.71
C SER A 340 -9.82 24.58 17.45
N SER A 341 -8.88 24.98 16.59
CA SER A 341 -7.47 24.57 16.75
C SER A 341 -6.87 25.35 17.92
N LEU A 342 -6.63 24.67 19.03
CA LEU A 342 -6.12 25.27 20.25
C LEU A 342 -4.59 25.28 20.26
N SER A 343 -3.97 26.33 19.72
CA SER A 343 -2.52 26.48 19.83
C SER A 343 -2.14 26.93 21.24
N GLY A 344 -1.69 26.00 22.09
CA GLY A 344 -0.89 26.26 23.31
C GLY A 344 -1.62 26.81 24.53
N THR A 345 -2.88 27.26 24.41
CA THR A 345 -3.76 27.63 25.52
C THR A 345 -5.14 26.99 25.30
N VAL A 346 -5.87 26.66 26.37
CA VAL A 346 -7.24 26.11 26.23
C VAL A 346 -8.20 27.29 26.21
N PRO A 347 -8.76 27.71 25.06
CA PRO A 347 -9.70 28.83 25.01
C PRO A 347 -10.89 28.51 25.88
N HIS A 348 -11.25 29.49 26.69
CA HIS A 348 -12.27 29.32 27.71
C HIS A 348 -11.97 28.12 28.62
N TYR A 349 -10.71 27.98 29.08
CA TYR A 349 -10.25 26.93 29.99
C TYR A 349 -11.27 26.59 31.09
N GLU A 350 -11.81 27.59 31.78
CA GLU A 350 -12.82 27.39 32.84
C GLU A 350 -14.14 26.79 32.34
N ALA A 351 -14.55 27.06 31.10
CA ALA A 351 -15.72 26.44 30.48
C ALA A 351 -15.41 25.02 30.00
N PHE A 352 -14.19 24.80 29.48
CA PHE A 352 -13.75 23.50 29.01
C PHE A 352 -13.51 22.52 30.16
N LEU A 353 -12.80 22.93 31.22
CA LEU A 353 -12.61 22.15 32.43
C LEU A 353 -13.95 21.79 33.07
N GLU A 354 -14.92 22.71 33.08
CA GLU A 354 -16.28 22.43 33.53
C GLU A 354 -16.99 21.39 32.65
N ALA A 355 -16.77 21.42 31.33
CA ALA A 355 -17.29 20.37 30.44
C ALA A 355 -16.67 19.00 30.73
N VAL A 356 -15.36 18.96 31.02
CA VAL A 356 -14.67 17.74 31.46
C VAL A 356 -15.23 17.24 32.80
N ARG A 357 -15.42 18.13 33.79
CA ARG A 357 -16.05 17.80 35.08
C ARG A 357 -17.46 17.21 34.91
N ARG A 358 -18.30 17.79 34.05
CA ARG A 358 -19.65 17.28 33.76
C ARG A 358 -19.64 15.94 33.01
N SER A 359 -18.56 15.64 32.28
CA SER A 359 -18.38 14.39 31.54
C SER A 359 -17.80 13.25 32.40
N ALA A 360 -17.18 13.58 33.53
CA ALA A 360 -16.59 12.61 34.43
C ALA A 360 -17.66 11.85 35.24
N PRO A 361 -17.54 10.52 35.40
CA PRO A 361 -18.46 9.73 36.23
C PRO A 361 -18.43 10.09 37.72
N VAL A 362 -17.30 10.64 38.18
CA VAL A 362 -17.03 10.97 39.57
C VAL A 362 -16.54 12.42 39.70
N PRO A 363 -16.71 13.08 40.87
CA PRO A 363 -16.25 14.45 41.08
C PRO A 363 -14.75 14.60 40.89
N ILE A 364 -14.34 15.72 40.27
CA ILE A 364 -12.93 16.12 40.11
C ILE A 364 -12.63 17.22 41.13
N GLU A 365 -11.62 16.98 41.97
CA GLU A 365 -11.15 17.87 43.03
C GLU A 365 -9.67 18.21 42.86
N PHE A 366 -9.23 19.30 43.48
CA PHE A 366 -7.83 19.73 43.49
C PHE A 366 -7.25 19.55 44.89
N GLU A 367 -6.05 19.01 44.98
CA GLU A 367 -5.31 18.89 46.24
C GLU A 367 -3.79 19.07 46.03
N PRO A 368 -3.03 19.44 47.08
CA PRO A 368 -1.58 19.47 47.02
C PRO A 368 -0.99 18.07 46.82
N MET A 369 -0.14 17.90 45.80
CA MET A 369 0.53 16.63 45.48
C MET A 369 2.02 16.82 45.16
N ALA A 370 2.77 15.71 45.11
CA ALA A 370 4.18 15.71 44.70
C ALA A 370 4.34 16.09 43.22
N ALA A 371 5.49 16.67 42.86
CA ALA A 371 5.68 17.24 41.52
C ALA A 371 5.66 16.21 40.37
N ASN A 372 5.87 14.93 40.67
CA ASN A 372 5.88 13.80 39.75
C ASN A 372 4.52 13.09 39.63
N MET A 373 3.46 13.62 40.24
CA MET A 373 2.12 13.07 40.20
C MET A 373 1.14 14.17 39.79
N ASP A 374 0.52 14.00 38.64
CA ASP A 374 -0.42 14.99 38.09
C ASP A 374 -1.85 14.80 38.62
N GLY A 375 -2.22 13.55 38.91
CA GLY A 375 -3.50 13.21 39.51
C GLY A 375 -3.61 11.72 39.82
N TYR A 376 -4.74 11.33 40.40
CA TYR A 376 -5.15 9.93 40.54
C TYR A 376 -6.67 9.79 40.69
N PHE A 377 -7.21 8.67 40.21
CA PHE A 377 -8.56 8.22 40.52
C PHE A 377 -8.58 7.37 41.81
N SER A 378 -9.48 7.69 42.74
CA SER A 378 -9.74 6.89 43.94
C SER A 378 -11.03 6.08 43.80
N SER A 379 -10.91 4.78 43.56
CA SER A 379 -12.07 3.87 43.58
C SER A 379 -12.74 3.80 44.96
N GLU A 380 -11.97 3.90 46.05
CA GLU A 380 -12.52 3.86 47.40
C GLU A 380 -13.45 5.04 47.66
N GLN A 381 -12.98 6.26 47.37
CA GLN A 381 -13.69 7.51 47.64
C GLN A 381 -14.59 7.94 46.48
N GLN A 382 -14.53 7.26 45.33
CA GLN A 382 -15.27 7.58 44.10
C GLN A 382 -15.08 9.06 43.71
N ARG A 383 -13.82 9.48 43.61
CA ARG A 383 -13.41 10.83 43.20
C ARG A 383 -12.12 10.80 42.37
N ILE A 384 -11.90 11.84 41.58
CA ILE A 384 -10.64 12.13 40.89
C ILE A 384 -9.97 13.29 41.63
N ALA A 385 -8.71 13.12 41.99
CA ALA A 385 -7.90 14.16 42.59
C ALA A 385 -6.83 14.62 41.60
N LEU A 386 -6.72 15.93 41.37
CA LEU A 386 -5.72 16.55 40.51
C LEU A 386 -4.79 17.45 41.33
N ARG A 387 -3.53 17.56 40.90
CA ARG A 387 -2.54 18.40 41.56
C ARG A 387 -2.84 19.89 41.38
N GLU A 388 -2.77 20.63 42.47
CA GLU A 388 -2.87 22.10 42.45
C GLU A 388 -1.66 22.76 41.74
N GLY A 389 -1.93 23.81 40.97
CA GLY A 389 -0.88 24.66 40.38
C GLY A 389 -0.22 24.15 39.10
N MET A 390 -0.79 23.13 38.45
CA MET A 390 -0.36 22.69 37.11
C MET A 390 -0.77 23.67 36.02
N SER A 391 -0.13 23.60 34.84
CA SER A 391 -0.58 24.35 33.66
C SER A 391 -1.98 23.90 33.20
N GLU A 392 -2.68 24.74 32.44
CA GLU A 392 -4.01 24.42 31.89
C GLU A 392 -4.01 23.13 31.07
N VAL A 393 -3.00 22.97 30.20
CA VAL A 393 -2.82 21.79 29.34
C VAL A 393 -2.58 20.53 30.17
N GLN A 394 -1.67 20.58 31.14
CA GLN A 394 -1.42 19.45 32.05
C GLN A 394 -2.66 19.09 32.87
N THR A 395 -3.39 20.10 33.36
CA THR A 395 -4.60 19.88 34.15
C THR A 395 -5.69 19.18 33.35
N ILE A 396 -5.92 19.60 32.10
CA ILE A 396 -6.90 18.93 31.23
C ILE A 396 -6.44 17.51 30.87
N SER A 397 -5.18 17.34 30.48
CA SER A 397 -4.62 16.02 30.14
C SER A 397 -4.75 15.03 31.31
N ALA A 398 -4.41 15.46 32.52
CA ALA A 398 -4.57 14.67 33.74
C ALA A 398 -6.05 14.41 34.05
N ALA A 399 -6.92 15.42 33.93
CA ALA A 399 -8.35 15.25 34.16
C ALA A 399 -8.99 14.20 33.24
N VAL A 400 -8.64 14.21 31.96
CA VAL A 400 -9.14 13.24 30.98
C VAL A 400 -8.57 11.84 31.23
N HIS A 401 -7.27 11.74 31.54
CA HIS A 401 -6.60 10.49 31.92
C HIS A 401 -7.29 9.84 33.12
N GLU A 402 -7.45 10.57 34.22
CA GLU A 402 -8.10 10.04 35.43
C GLU A 402 -9.60 9.76 35.21
N THR A 403 -10.24 10.50 34.30
CA THR A 403 -11.62 10.19 33.89
C THR A 403 -11.68 8.86 33.15
N ALA A 404 -10.71 8.55 32.30
CA ALA A 404 -10.61 7.24 31.63
C ALA A 404 -10.44 6.11 32.66
N HIS A 405 -9.56 6.30 33.65
CA HIS A 405 -9.41 5.37 34.79
C HIS A 405 -10.73 5.14 35.54
N SER A 406 -11.47 6.20 35.88
CA SER A 406 -12.77 6.05 36.56
C SER A 406 -13.86 5.34 35.72
N LYS A 407 -13.75 5.41 34.39
CA LYS A 407 -14.69 4.77 33.46
C LYS A 407 -14.38 3.28 33.30
N LEU A 408 -13.11 2.93 33.11
CA LEU A 408 -12.67 1.60 32.69
C LEU A 408 -12.11 0.74 33.82
N HIS A 409 -11.45 1.35 34.81
CA HIS A 409 -10.58 0.66 35.76
C HIS A 409 -11.06 0.81 37.21
N ASP A 410 -12.38 0.92 37.43
CA ASP A 410 -12.95 0.93 38.78
C ASP A 410 -13.22 -0.50 39.27
N PRO A 411 -12.44 -1.04 40.23
CA PRO A 411 -12.60 -2.40 40.75
C PRO A 411 -14.00 -2.68 41.32
N LYS A 412 -14.73 -1.66 41.77
CA LYS A 412 -16.09 -1.80 42.31
C LYS A 412 -17.15 -2.05 41.25
N LYS A 413 -16.85 -1.83 39.97
CA LYS A 413 -17.73 -2.20 38.84
C LYS A 413 -17.53 -3.64 38.37
N TYR A 414 -16.55 -4.39 38.92
CA TYR A 414 -16.21 -5.77 38.54
C TYR A 414 -17.00 -6.82 39.35
N GLU A 415 -18.30 -6.65 39.56
CA GLU A 415 -19.19 -7.77 39.94
C GLU A 415 -19.87 -8.29 38.67
N ALA A 416 -19.49 -9.50 38.22
CA ALA A 416 -20.00 -10.11 36.99
C ALA A 416 -21.21 -11.03 37.28
N GLU A 417 -22.29 -10.87 36.49
CA GLU A 417 -23.26 -11.94 36.25
C GLU A 417 -22.81 -12.75 35.01
N PRO A 418 -22.93 -14.10 35.00
CA PRO A 418 -22.66 -14.88 33.81
C PRO A 418 -23.76 -14.63 32.75
N ALA A 419 -23.38 -14.20 31.55
CA ALA A 419 -24.29 -14.08 30.42
C ALA A 419 -24.19 -15.32 29.51
N TRP A 420 -25.32 -15.92 29.21
CA TRP A 420 -25.48 -17.02 28.26
C TRP A 420 -26.08 -16.49 26.96
N LYS A 421 -25.68 -17.07 25.83
CA LYS A 421 -26.18 -16.68 24.51
C LYS A 421 -26.65 -17.88 23.70
N ILE A 422 -27.51 -17.62 22.74
CA ILE A 422 -27.92 -18.59 21.72
C ILE A 422 -27.19 -18.25 20.43
N VAL A 423 -26.57 -19.25 19.82
CA VAL A 423 -25.86 -19.15 18.55
C VAL A 423 -26.51 -20.05 17.50
N MET A 424 -26.53 -19.61 16.24
CA MET A 424 -26.88 -20.45 15.10
C MET A 424 -25.62 -21.11 14.57
N VAL A 425 -25.61 -22.43 14.43
CA VAL A 425 -24.46 -23.23 14.02
C VAL A 425 -24.80 -23.98 12.73
N SER A 426 -23.98 -23.78 11.70
CA SER A 426 -24.06 -24.55 10.45
C SER A 426 -23.35 -25.89 10.56
N GLU A 427 -23.73 -26.84 9.71
CA GLU A 427 -23.08 -28.15 9.55
C GLU A 427 -21.59 -28.03 9.15
N GLY A 428 -21.18 -26.88 8.61
CA GLY A 428 -19.79 -26.52 8.29
C GLY A 428 -19.02 -25.81 9.42
N GLY A 429 -19.58 -25.70 10.63
CA GLY A 429 -18.91 -25.14 11.81
C GLY A 429 -19.01 -23.61 11.96
N VAL A 430 -19.68 -22.91 11.04
CA VAL A 430 -19.92 -21.45 11.15
C VAL A 430 -20.97 -21.19 12.23
N LYS A 431 -20.63 -20.33 13.20
CA LYS A 431 -21.52 -19.92 14.31
C LYS A 431 -21.92 -18.43 14.20
N HIS A 432 -23.14 -18.09 14.58
CA HIS A 432 -23.66 -16.71 14.56
C HIS A 432 -24.47 -16.39 15.82
N ASP A 433 -24.21 -15.25 16.46
CA ASP A 433 -24.99 -14.80 17.62
C ASP A 433 -26.44 -14.51 17.21
N TYR A 434 -27.38 -15.18 17.87
CA TYR A 434 -28.81 -15.06 17.60
C TYR A 434 -29.49 -14.24 18.70
N ARG A 435 -29.20 -14.54 19.97
CA ARG A 435 -29.74 -13.85 21.15
C ARG A 435 -28.74 -13.83 22.30
N LEU A 436 -28.69 -12.72 23.04
CA LEU A 436 -27.61 -12.36 23.98
C LEU A 436 -28.16 -11.97 25.38
N ASP A 437 -29.38 -12.40 25.72
CA ASP A 437 -30.17 -11.86 26.83
C ASP A 437 -30.37 -12.82 28.02
N PHE A 438 -29.57 -13.88 28.16
CA PHE A 438 -29.80 -14.92 29.16
C PHE A 438 -28.83 -14.87 30.33
N THR A 439 -29.34 -15.12 31.54
CA THR A 439 -28.53 -15.12 32.77
C THR A 439 -28.09 -16.53 33.19
N THR A 440 -28.72 -17.56 32.63
CA THR A 440 -28.41 -18.97 32.90
C THR A 440 -28.50 -19.83 31.64
N GLU A 441 -27.74 -20.93 31.61
CA GLU A 441 -27.74 -21.94 30.54
C GLU A 441 -29.16 -22.47 30.26
N ALA A 442 -29.88 -22.81 31.33
CA ALA A 442 -31.22 -23.38 31.24
C ALA A 442 -32.25 -22.43 30.59
N GLU A 443 -32.12 -21.12 30.82
CA GLU A 443 -32.98 -20.12 30.16
C GLU A 443 -32.68 -20.02 28.66
N ALA A 444 -31.40 -20.07 28.28
CA ALA A 444 -30.98 -20.07 26.89
C ALA A 444 -31.37 -21.38 26.17
N GLU A 445 -31.23 -22.54 26.83
CA GLU A 445 -31.61 -23.85 26.28
C GLU A 445 -33.12 -23.95 26.05
N GLN A 446 -33.91 -23.47 27.01
CA GLN A 446 -35.36 -23.44 26.88
C GLN A 446 -35.79 -22.52 25.72
N ALA A 447 -35.20 -21.33 25.61
CA ALA A 447 -35.48 -20.41 24.51
C ALA A 447 -35.04 -20.96 23.14
N ALA A 448 -33.89 -21.63 23.05
CA ALA A 448 -33.44 -22.28 21.81
C ALA A 448 -34.37 -23.44 21.40
N ALA A 449 -34.86 -24.21 22.37
CA ALA A 449 -35.79 -25.32 22.14
C ALA A 449 -37.19 -24.85 21.74
N GLU A 450 -37.69 -23.75 22.31
CA GLU A 450 -38.97 -23.12 21.95
C GLU A 450 -38.94 -22.48 20.55
N ASP A 451 -37.81 -21.87 20.18
CA ASP A 451 -37.63 -21.31 18.84
C ASP A 451 -37.55 -22.40 17.76
N GLY A 452 -37.04 -23.60 18.09
CA GLY A 452 -37.17 -24.80 17.24
C GLY A 452 -36.62 -24.64 15.82
N TRP A 453 -35.53 -23.89 15.69
CA TRP A 453 -35.02 -23.38 14.42
C TRP A 453 -34.09 -24.37 13.72
N ARG A 454 -34.43 -24.76 12.49
CA ARG A 454 -33.61 -25.58 11.59
C ARG A 454 -33.77 -25.06 10.17
N TYR A 455 -32.68 -24.56 9.57
CA TYR A 455 -32.71 -23.90 8.26
C TYR A 455 -31.65 -24.51 7.35
N VAL A 456 -32.01 -24.83 6.11
CA VAL A 456 -31.06 -25.28 5.10
C VAL A 456 -30.89 -24.15 4.09
N ASP A 457 -29.68 -23.63 3.94
CA ASP A 457 -29.44 -22.47 3.06
C ASP A 457 -29.36 -22.84 1.57
N GLU A 458 -29.18 -21.83 0.70
CA GLU A 458 -29.10 -22.01 -0.75
C GLU A 458 -27.86 -22.81 -1.20
N ASN A 459 -26.91 -23.04 -0.29
CA ASN A 459 -25.72 -23.88 -0.49
C ASN A 459 -25.87 -25.27 0.18
N GLN A 460 -27.08 -25.63 0.63
CA GLN A 460 -27.44 -26.87 1.33
C GLN A 460 -26.81 -27.06 2.72
N PHE A 461 -26.36 -26.01 3.40
CA PHE A 461 -25.90 -26.14 4.79
C PHE A 461 -27.08 -26.15 5.77
N GLU A 462 -27.11 -27.14 6.64
CA GLU A 462 -28.06 -27.22 7.74
C GLU A 462 -27.60 -26.38 8.94
N TRP A 463 -28.46 -25.47 9.39
CA TRP A 463 -28.25 -24.57 10.52
C TRP A 463 -29.13 -24.99 11.70
N ARG A 464 -28.58 -24.97 12.92
CA ARG A 464 -29.26 -25.32 14.18
C ARG A 464 -28.97 -24.28 15.24
N LEU A 465 -29.88 -24.11 16.21
CA LEU A 465 -29.58 -23.29 17.40
C LEU A 465 -28.83 -24.14 18.43
N GLU A 466 -27.74 -23.59 18.95
CA GLU A 466 -26.98 -24.14 20.07
C GLU A 466 -26.84 -23.05 21.14
N VAL A 467 -26.71 -23.47 22.39
CA VAL A 467 -26.46 -22.56 23.52
C VAL A 467 -24.97 -22.52 23.77
N GLU A 468 -24.44 -21.33 23.97
CA GLU A 468 -23.04 -21.11 24.26
C GLU A 468 -22.89 -20.09 25.39
N GLU A 469 -21.86 -20.26 26.22
CA GLU A 469 -21.47 -19.22 27.18
C GLU A 469 -21.01 -17.98 26.41
N ASP A 470 -21.49 -16.79 26.80
CA ASP A 470 -20.99 -15.56 26.20
C ASP A 470 -19.60 -15.23 26.74
N LEU A 471 -18.58 -15.62 25.99
CA LEU A 471 -17.17 -15.34 26.31
C LEU A 471 -16.80 -13.85 26.24
N THR A 472 -17.67 -12.98 25.72
CA THR A 472 -17.46 -11.52 25.82
C THR A 472 -17.79 -10.99 27.21
N ALA A 473 -18.65 -11.69 27.94
CA ALA A 473 -18.87 -11.50 29.38
C ALA A 473 -17.87 -12.29 30.24
N VAL A 474 -17.06 -13.19 29.64
CA VAL A 474 -16.03 -13.91 30.37
C VAL A 474 -14.91 -12.96 30.75
N LYS A 475 -14.89 -12.66 32.05
CA LYS A 475 -13.75 -12.18 32.84
C LYS A 475 -12.85 -11.24 32.03
N GLN A 476 -13.08 -9.93 32.11
CA GLN A 476 -11.92 -9.04 32.18
C GLN A 476 -11.14 -9.48 33.42
N ALA A 477 -10.24 -10.45 33.22
CA ALA A 477 -9.20 -10.76 34.17
C ALA A 477 -8.59 -9.43 34.56
N ALA A 478 -8.39 -9.21 35.86
CA ALA A 478 -7.81 -7.98 36.38
C ALA A 478 -6.67 -7.55 35.45
N LYS A 479 -6.89 -6.48 34.68
CA LYS A 479 -5.94 -6.06 33.67
C LYS A 479 -4.66 -5.74 34.41
N ASN A 480 -3.51 -6.11 33.83
CA ASN A 480 -2.26 -5.66 34.44
C ASN A 480 -2.23 -4.13 34.39
N ARG A 481 -1.64 -3.50 35.41
CA ARG A 481 -1.60 -2.05 35.53
C ARG A 481 -1.09 -1.38 34.26
N ASN A 482 -0.11 -1.98 33.58
CA ASN A 482 0.43 -1.45 32.33
C ASN A 482 -0.64 -1.33 31.22
N THR A 483 -1.55 -2.30 31.08
CA THR A 483 -2.65 -2.20 30.09
C THR A 483 -3.64 -1.12 30.46
N GLU A 484 -3.92 -0.95 31.76
CA GLU A 484 -4.79 0.13 32.23
C GLU A 484 -4.21 1.51 31.94
N GLU A 485 -2.90 1.70 32.21
CA GLU A 485 -2.23 2.96 31.89
C GLU A 485 -2.14 3.20 30.38
N VAL A 486 -1.82 2.19 29.55
CA VAL A 486 -1.81 2.35 28.08
C VAL A 486 -3.18 2.78 27.57
N GLU A 487 -4.26 2.14 28.03
CA GLU A 487 -5.62 2.50 27.62
C GLU A 487 -5.96 3.94 28.04
N ALA A 488 -5.70 4.30 29.31
CA ALA A 488 -5.99 5.63 29.84
C ALA A 488 -5.17 6.74 29.15
N GLU A 489 -3.86 6.53 28.95
CA GLU A 489 -2.99 7.47 28.25
C GLU A 489 -3.39 7.64 26.79
N SER A 490 -3.74 6.54 26.11
CA SER A 490 -4.17 6.58 24.70
C SER A 490 -5.48 7.33 24.53
N ILE A 491 -6.43 7.13 25.45
CA ILE A 491 -7.69 7.86 25.49
C ILE A 491 -7.43 9.35 25.75
N SER A 492 -6.58 9.67 26.73
CA SER A 492 -6.23 11.06 27.05
C SER A 492 -5.59 11.76 25.87
N TYR A 493 -4.61 11.12 25.22
CA TYR A 493 -3.97 11.62 24.02
C TYR A 493 -4.98 11.84 22.88
N ALA A 494 -5.82 10.86 22.57
CA ALA A 494 -6.79 10.97 21.48
C ALA A 494 -7.82 12.08 21.71
N VAL A 495 -8.34 12.21 22.94
CA VAL A 495 -9.28 13.27 23.32
C VAL A 495 -8.61 14.64 23.26
N CYS A 496 -7.39 14.79 23.81
CA CYS A 496 -6.66 16.05 23.77
C CYS A 496 -6.34 16.46 22.33
N GLN A 497 -5.87 15.52 21.49
CA GLN A 497 -5.61 15.75 20.07
C GLN A 497 -6.87 16.19 19.30
N TYR A 498 -8.04 15.60 19.60
CA TYR A 498 -9.30 16.01 18.97
C TYR A 498 -9.63 17.48 19.25
N PHE A 499 -9.41 17.94 20.48
CA PHE A 499 -9.60 19.34 20.87
C PHE A 499 -8.39 20.23 20.54
N GLY A 500 -7.38 19.72 19.82
CA GLY A 500 -6.19 20.48 19.43
C GLY A 500 -5.23 20.79 20.58
N ILE A 501 -5.38 20.15 21.74
CA ILE A 501 -4.51 20.35 22.91
C ILE A 501 -3.21 19.55 22.70
N GLN A 502 -2.09 20.26 22.59
CA GLN A 502 -0.77 19.65 22.40
C GLN A 502 -0.25 19.03 23.70
N THR A 503 -0.34 17.70 23.81
CA THR A 503 0.33 16.90 24.84
C THR A 503 1.75 16.56 24.39
N GLY A 504 2.75 16.57 25.27
CA GLY A 504 4.16 16.33 24.92
C GLY A 504 4.45 14.95 24.28
N GLU A 505 5.56 14.84 23.57
CA GLU A 505 5.91 13.68 22.71
C GLU A 505 6.38 12.42 23.47
N ASN A 506 6.60 12.49 24.79
CA ASN A 506 7.28 11.41 25.56
C ASN A 506 6.35 10.42 26.29
N SER A 507 5.04 10.43 26.07
CA SER A 507 4.12 9.60 26.89
C SER A 507 4.18 8.10 26.58
N PHE A 508 4.49 7.67 25.35
CA PHE A 508 4.34 6.25 24.94
C PHE A 508 5.65 5.47 24.76
N GLY A 509 6.77 5.89 25.38
CA GLY A 509 8.08 5.25 25.20
C GLY A 509 8.14 3.76 25.59
N TYR A 510 7.15 3.28 26.35
CA TYR A 510 7.04 1.90 26.84
C TYR A 510 6.07 1.03 26.02
N ILE A 511 5.41 1.57 24.99
CA ILE A 511 4.36 0.86 24.24
C ILE A 511 4.87 -0.39 23.51
N ALA A 512 6.08 -0.32 22.93
CA ALA A 512 6.71 -1.45 22.22
C ALA A 512 7.03 -2.60 23.19
N SER A 513 7.43 -2.27 24.42
CA SER A 513 7.64 -3.26 25.48
C SER A 513 6.32 -3.84 26.00
N TRP A 514 5.25 -3.05 26.02
CA TRP A 514 3.92 -3.50 26.44
C TRP A 514 3.26 -4.44 25.42
N SER A 515 3.46 -4.20 24.11
CA SER A 515 2.84 -5.00 23.06
C SER A 515 3.54 -6.33 22.77
N LYS A 516 4.82 -6.48 23.13
CA LYS A 516 5.66 -7.62 22.76
C LYS A 516 5.12 -8.97 23.21
N ASP A 517 4.52 -9.03 24.40
CA ASP A 517 4.02 -10.27 25.00
C ASP A 517 2.50 -10.43 24.85
N LYS A 518 1.87 -9.70 23.92
CA LYS A 518 0.41 -9.68 23.75
C LYS A 518 -0.03 -10.33 22.44
N GLU A 519 -1.08 -11.14 22.52
CA GLU A 519 -1.75 -11.69 21.35
C GLU A 519 -2.50 -10.61 20.57
N LEU A 520 -2.70 -10.84 19.28
CA LEU A 520 -3.46 -9.94 18.39
C LEU A 520 -4.86 -9.64 18.94
N LYS A 521 -5.53 -10.63 19.53
CA LYS A 521 -6.86 -10.47 20.12
C LYS A 521 -6.87 -9.49 21.29
N GLU A 522 -5.85 -9.51 22.15
CA GLU A 522 -5.71 -8.57 23.26
C GLU A 522 -5.44 -7.15 22.76
N LEU A 523 -4.51 -7.01 21.81
CA LEU A 523 -4.17 -5.71 21.20
C LEU A 523 -5.39 -5.08 20.54
N ARG A 524 -6.14 -5.87 19.77
CA ARG A 524 -7.38 -5.46 19.13
C ARG A 524 -8.43 -5.01 20.15
N ALA A 525 -8.67 -5.80 21.19
CA ALA A 525 -9.63 -5.46 22.24
C ALA A 525 -9.28 -4.16 22.97
N SER A 526 -7.99 -3.91 23.19
CA SER A 526 -7.51 -2.64 23.77
C SER A 526 -7.79 -1.46 22.83
N LEU A 527 -7.50 -1.58 21.53
CA LEU A 527 -7.81 -0.55 20.53
C LEU A 527 -9.31 -0.25 20.43
N GLU A 528 -10.17 -1.27 20.53
CA GLU A 528 -11.63 -1.10 20.54
C GLU A 528 -12.11 -0.39 21.80
N THR A 529 -11.54 -0.75 22.96
CA THR A 529 -11.82 -0.07 24.24
C THR A 529 -11.42 1.41 24.18
N ILE A 530 -10.21 1.70 23.66
CA ILE A 530 -9.68 3.05 23.47
C ILE A 530 -10.58 3.85 22.52
N ASN A 531 -10.92 3.30 21.35
CA ASN A 531 -11.74 3.98 20.34
C ASN A 531 -13.14 4.30 20.87
N LYS A 532 -13.82 3.31 21.48
CA LYS A 532 -15.16 3.48 22.05
C LYS A 532 -15.17 4.52 23.16
N THR A 533 -14.26 4.41 24.13
CA THR A 533 -14.21 5.31 25.29
C THR A 533 -13.83 6.73 24.87
N SER A 534 -12.88 6.88 23.95
CA SER A 534 -12.53 8.18 23.36
C SER A 534 -13.74 8.81 22.67
N CYS A 535 -14.50 8.03 21.88
CA CYS A 535 -15.69 8.52 21.18
C CYS A 535 -16.78 8.99 22.15
N GLU A 536 -17.02 8.23 23.22
CA GLU A 536 -17.96 8.61 24.29
C GLU A 536 -17.54 9.90 25.00
N LEU A 537 -16.26 10.00 25.38
CA LEU A 537 -15.71 11.17 26.07
C LEU A 537 -15.71 12.41 25.18
N ILE A 538 -15.23 12.31 23.94
CA ILE A 538 -15.26 13.42 22.96
C ILE A 538 -16.71 13.91 22.80
N SER A 539 -17.65 12.99 22.57
CA SER A 539 -19.06 13.35 22.37
C SER A 539 -19.71 13.97 23.62
N ALA A 540 -19.32 13.52 24.83
CA ALA A 540 -19.81 14.07 26.09
C ALA A 540 -19.25 15.48 26.34
N ILE A 541 -17.94 15.65 26.20
CA ILE A 541 -17.27 16.94 26.37
C ILE A 541 -17.79 17.94 25.36
N GLU A 542 -17.91 17.58 24.07
CA GLU A 542 -18.47 18.46 23.04
C GLU A 542 -19.88 18.95 23.39
N ARG A 543 -20.73 18.05 23.88
CA ARG A 543 -22.11 18.38 24.25
C ARG A 543 -22.15 19.37 25.40
N HIS A 544 -21.45 19.06 26.49
CA HIS A 544 -21.40 19.93 27.66
C HIS A 544 -20.71 21.25 27.39
N TYR A 545 -19.63 21.24 26.59
CA TYR A 545 -18.93 22.46 26.21
C TYR A 545 -19.82 23.41 25.40
N LYS A 546 -20.58 22.89 24.44
CA LYS A 546 -21.58 23.68 23.68
C LYS A 546 -22.69 24.24 24.59
N GLU A 547 -23.18 23.46 25.53
CA GLU A 547 -24.16 23.90 26.53
C GLU A 547 -23.62 25.03 27.41
N ILE A 548 -22.41 24.86 27.97
CA ILE A 548 -21.76 25.85 28.84
C ILE A 548 -21.45 27.14 28.09
N CYS A 549 -20.96 27.04 26.85
CA CYS A 549 -20.71 28.22 26.02
C CYS A 549 -22.00 29.02 25.78
N LYS A 550 -23.12 28.32 25.52
CA LYS A 550 -24.44 28.94 25.41
C LYS A 550 -24.92 29.57 26.73
N GLU A 551 -24.71 28.91 27.87
CA GLU A 551 -25.03 29.43 29.20
C GLU A 551 -24.22 30.70 29.54
N ARG A 552 -22.95 30.74 29.14
CA ARG A 552 -22.01 31.83 29.42
C ARG A 552 -21.98 32.92 28.34
N GLY A 553 -22.75 32.78 27.28
CA GLY A 553 -22.79 33.75 26.16
C GLY A 553 -21.51 33.79 25.32
N ILE A 554 -20.75 32.68 25.28
CA ILE A 554 -19.54 32.52 24.48
C ILE A 554 -19.94 32.14 23.06
N ASP A 555 -19.54 32.95 22.06
CA ASP A 555 -19.76 32.66 20.65
C ASP A 555 -18.65 31.75 20.10
N LEU A 556 -18.98 30.48 19.90
CA LEU A 556 -18.08 29.46 19.34
C LEU A 556 -17.79 29.66 17.83
N THR A 557 -18.47 30.61 17.16
CA THR A 557 -18.29 30.88 15.72
C THR A 557 -17.48 32.15 15.44
N ALA A 558 -17.09 32.90 16.47
CA ALA A 558 -16.20 34.04 16.34
C ALA A 558 -14.75 33.56 16.13
N ALA A 559 -14.11 34.03 15.06
CA ALA A 559 -12.68 33.77 14.84
C ALA A 559 -11.85 34.36 16.01
N PRO A 560 -10.80 33.67 16.48
CA PRO A 560 -9.89 34.25 17.48
C PRO A 560 -9.28 35.53 16.90
N GLU A 561 -9.40 36.65 17.63
CA GLU A 561 -8.66 37.86 17.28
C GLU A 561 -7.16 37.56 17.33
N PRO A 562 -6.35 37.99 16.35
CA PRO A 562 -4.92 37.80 16.41
C PRO A 562 -4.35 38.64 17.57
N GLU A 563 -4.02 37.97 18.67
CA GLU A 563 -3.25 38.60 19.75
C GLU A 563 -1.91 39.09 19.19
N GLN A 564 -1.60 40.35 19.50
CA GLN A 564 -0.37 41.01 19.11
C GLN A 564 0.82 40.30 19.74
N ALA A 565 1.72 39.80 18.90
CA ALA A 565 3.00 39.24 19.31
C ALA A 565 3.75 40.23 20.24
N PRO A 566 4.16 39.81 21.46
CA PRO A 566 5.05 40.62 22.27
C PRO A 566 6.40 40.79 21.57
N GLN A 567 6.86 42.04 21.52
CA GLN A 567 8.16 42.43 20.99
C GLN A 567 9.27 41.70 21.76
N GLN A 568 10.19 41.08 21.02
CA GLN A 568 11.42 40.47 21.53
C GLN A 568 12.23 41.51 22.32
N ALA A 569 12.16 41.43 23.65
CA ALA A 569 13.21 41.91 24.53
C ALA A 569 14.24 40.79 24.66
N ALA A 570 15.51 41.11 24.41
CA ALA A 570 16.62 40.23 24.66
C ALA A 570 16.67 39.90 26.16
N GLU A 571 16.25 38.70 26.53
CA GLU A 571 16.47 38.14 27.86
C GLU A 571 17.57 37.09 27.80
N GLU A 572 18.49 37.24 28.75
CA GLU A 572 19.60 36.35 29.04
C GLU A 572 19.11 34.91 29.22
N VAL A 573 19.86 33.97 28.65
CA VAL A 573 19.60 32.52 28.76
C VAL A 573 19.69 32.11 30.24
N SER A 574 18.54 32.00 30.89
CA SER A 574 18.39 31.35 32.19
C SER A 574 18.54 29.83 32.00
N GLN A 575 19.24 29.20 32.94
CA GLN A 575 19.61 27.78 32.93
C GLN A 575 18.40 26.85 32.78
N PRO A 576 18.51 25.74 32.00
CA PRO A 576 17.47 24.72 31.93
C PRO A 576 17.40 23.92 33.25
N SER A 577 16.16 23.61 33.66
CA SER A 577 15.79 22.82 34.84
C SER A 577 16.40 21.42 34.84
N ALA A 578 16.53 20.86 36.04
CA ALA A 578 17.40 19.75 36.42
C ALA A 578 17.00 18.33 35.95
N GLU A 579 16.39 18.15 34.78
CA GLU A 579 15.89 16.82 34.33
C GLU A 579 16.55 16.23 33.07
N TYR A 580 17.55 16.88 32.47
CA TYR A 580 18.29 16.30 31.35
C TYR A 580 19.69 15.84 31.79
N ARG A 581 19.91 14.51 31.78
CA ARG A 581 21.20 13.91 32.18
C ARG A 581 22.27 14.01 31.09
N GLU A 582 21.92 14.22 29.82
CA GLU A 582 22.85 14.42 28.72
C GLU A 582 23.12 15.91 28.46
N ALA A 583 24.30 16.27 27.95
CA ALA A 583 24.61 17.63 27.50
C ALA A 583 25.61 17.65 26.34
N LEU A 584 25.41 18.61 25.43
CA LEU A 584 26.42 19.06 24.49
C LEU A 584 26.87 20.47 24.89
N LEU A 585 28.18 20.64 25.06
CA LEU A 585 28.80 21.86 25.57
C LEU A 585 29.82 22.37 24.54
N VAL A 586 29.88 23.66 24.36
CA VAL A 586 30.95 24.33 23.61
C VAL A 586 31.97 24.80 24.63
N LEU A 587 33.16 24.19 24.62
CA LEU A 587 34.24 24.53 25.55
C LEU A 587 34.99 25.80 25.09
N ASP A 588 35.11 26.00 23.78
CA ASP A 588 35.63 27.18 23.09
C ASP A 588 35.11 27.23 21.65
N ASP A 589 35.48 28.24 20.86
CA ASP A 589 35.06 28.37 19.45
C ASP A 589 35.60 27.24 18.53
N THR A 590 36.31 26.25 19.09
CA THR A 590 36.96 25.15 18.36
C THR A 590 36.57 23.75 18.84
N THR A 591 35.93 23.59 20.01
CA THR A 591 35.68 22.25 20.61
C THR A 591 34.27 22.08 21.17
N TYR A 592 33.58 21.03 20.74
CA TYR A 592 32.38 20.49 21.38
C TYR A 592 32.74 19.38 22.37
N LEU A 593 32.07 19.36 23.53
CA LEU A 593 32.10 18.30 24.53
C LEU A 593 30.71 17.73 24.68
N HIS A 594 30.53 16.50 24.23
CA HIS A 594 29.35 15.69 24.51
C HIS A 594 29.60 14.90 25.80
N ILE A 595 28.64 14.92 26.73
CA ILE A 595 28.72 14.18 27.99
C ILE A 595 27.38 13.52 28.32
N GLN A 596 27.43 12.25 28.70
CA GLN A 596 26.26 11.41 28.99
C GLN A 596 26.52 10.49 30.21
N PRO A 597 25.50 10.12 30.98
CA PRO A 597 25.67 9.20 32.12
C PRO A 597 25.90 7.76 31.63
N CYS A 598 26.69 6.99 32.39
CA CYS A 598 26.86 5.55 32.20
C CYS A 598 26.87 4.82 33.55
N ASP A 599 26.87 3.47 33.55
CA ASP A 599 26.73 2.66 34.77
C ASP A 599 27.83 2.88 35.82
N THR A 600 29.01 3.35 35.42
CA THR A 600 30.14 3.62 36.35
C THR A 600 30.38 5.12 36.59
N GLY A 601 29.64 6.02 35.93
CA GLY A 601 29.83 7.47 36.04
C GLY A 601 29.37 8.24 34.81
N TRP A 602 30.31 8.81 34.05
CA TRP A 602 30.03 9.67 32.90
C TRP A 602 30.91 9.34 31.71
N ASP A 603 30.31 9.14 30.55
CA ASP A 603 31.02 9.06 29.27
C ASP A 603 31.10 10.44 28.63
N TYR A 604 32.24 10.75 28.01
CA TYR A 604 32.42 12.00 27.29
C TYR A 604 33.12 11.79 25.95
N THR A 605 32.81 12.67 25.01
CA THR A 605 33.43 12.70 23.68
C THR A 605 33.67 14.15 23.26
N LEU A 606 34.88 14.44 22.79
CA LEU A 606 35.27 15.74 22.26
C LEU A 606 35.19 15.71 20.73
N TYR A 607 34.67 16.78 20.15
CA TYR A 607 34.64 17.00 18.72
C TYR A 607 35.23 18.35 18.35
N ASP A 608 35.88 18.43 17.19
CA ASP A 608 36.33 19.68 16.60
C ASP A 608 35.14 20.42 15.96
N VAL A 609 34.96 21.71 16.27
CA VAL A 609 33.80 22.50 15.82
C VAL A 609 33.82 22.75 14.30
N ALA A 610 35.01 22.87 13.70
CA ALA A 610 35.13 23.21 12.28
C ALA A 610 34.99 21.98 11.37
N THR A 611 35.50 20.83 11.83
CA THR A 611 35.58 19.60 11.03
C THR A 611 34.60 18.52 11.49
N MET A 612 33.92 18.73 12.63
CA MET A 612 33.01 17.78 13.27
C MET A 612 33.67 16.43 13.60
N LYS A 613 34.99 16.38 13.62
CA LYS A 613 35.75 15.16 13.87
C LYS A 613 35.88 14.90 15.35
N GLN A 614 35.75 13.63 15.74
CA GLN A 614 36.06 13.20 17.10
C GLN A 614 37.55 13.43 17.38
N LEU A 615 37.84 14.23 18.40
CA LEU A 615 39.19 14.54 18.85
C LEU A 615 39.67 13.55 19.91
N ASP A 616 38.78 13.21 20.85
CA ASP A 616 39.10 12.34 21.98
C ASP A 616 37.80 11.81 22.62
N GLY A 617 37.88 10.76 23.42
CA GLY A 617 36.73 10.22 24.14
C GLY A 617 37.15 9.31 25.29
N GLY A 618 36.38 9.31 26.37
CA GLY A 618 36.71 8.54 27.55
C GLY A 618 35.59 8.47 28.58
N GLN A 619 35.88 7.76 29.67
CA GLN A 619 34.94 7.52 30.75
C GLN A 619 35.50 8.10 32.06
N LEU A 620 34.65 8.78 32.81
CA LEU A 620 34.94 9.31 34.14
C LEU A 620 34.17 8.48 35.17
N ASP A 621 34.89 7.68 35.97
CA ASP A 621 34.29 6.89 37.04
C ASP A 621 33.84 7.79 38.21
N GLY A 622 32.57 7.64 38.59
CA GLY A 622 31.96 8.49 39.61
C GLY A 622 30.43 8.53 39.53
N PRO A 623 29.73 7.47 39.94
CA PRO A 623 28.28 7.35 39.79
C PRO A 623 27.48 8.40 40.58
N ASP A 624 28.10 9.00 41.62
CA ASP A 624 27.48 10.03 42.46
C ASP A 624 27.89 11.49 42.10
N LEU A 625 28.69 11.69 41.04
CA LEU A 625 29.09 13.03 40.61
C LEU A 625 27.98 13.74 39.82
N GLY A 626 27.62 14.95 40.23
CA GLY A 626 26.70 15.80 39.46
C GLY A 626 27.33 16.30 38.15
N ARG A 627 26.51 16.46 37.10
CA ARG A 627 26.92 16.84 35.72
C ARG A 627 27.90 18.01 35.67
N SER A 628 27.65 19.08 36.41
CA SER A 628 28.54 20.26 36.44
C SER A 628 29.93 19.95 37.01
N THR A 629 29.99 19.04 37.99
CA THR A 629 31.24 18.59 38.62
C THR A 629 31.98 17.64 37.68
N ALA A 630 31.27 16.75 36.98
CA ALA A 630 31.84 15.87 35.96
C ALA A 630 32.46 16.67 34.80
N VAL A 631 31.73 17.65 34.26
CA VAL A 631 32.24 18.56 33.22
C VAL A 631 33.48 19.32 33.70
N SER A 632 33.46 19.82 34.94
CA SER A 632 34.63 20.51 35.51
C SER A 632 35.84 19.59 35.71
N HIS A 633 35.61 18.32 36.04
CA HIS A 633 36.68 17.32 36.18
C HIS A 633 37.30 16.99 34.82
N ILE A 634 36.46 16.67 33.83
CA ILE A 634 36.88 16.39 32.46
C ILE A 634 37.67 17.56 31.88
N CYS A 635 37.17 18.80 32.03
CA CYS A 635 37.89 19.99 31.56
C CYS A 635 39.23 20.21 32.28
N LYS A 636 39.37 19.79 33.54
CA LYS A 636 40.61 19.92 34.31
C LYS A 636 41.63 18.85 33.93
N ASP A 637 41.18 17.60 33.77
CA ASP A 637 42.03 16.45 33.44
C ASP A 637 42.57 16.56 32.01
N LEU A 638 41.81 17.18 31.09
CA LEU A 638 42.25 17.51 29.74
C LEU A 638 43.11 18.78 29.65
N GLY A 639 43.47 19.40 30.79
CA GLY A 639 44.31 20.60 30.83
C GLY A 639 43.62 21.89 30.33
N MET A 640 42.29 21.91 30.25
CA MET A 640 41.48 23.01 29.72
C MET A 640 40.80 23.87 30.81
N GLY A 641 41.40 23.96 31.99
CA GLY A 641 40.84 24.70 33.12
C GLY A 641 40.78 26.22 32.87
N GLY A 642 39.57 26.78 32.82
CA GLY A 642 39.31 28.23 32.78
C GLY A 642 38.59 28.79 31.55
N LYS A 643 38.07 27.94 30.65
CA LYS A 643 37.37 28.36 29.42
C LYS A 643 35.87 28.66 29.65
N SER A 644 35.28 29.49 28.80
CA SER A 644 33.86 29.88 28.85
C SER A 644 32.99 28.77 28.28
N ILE A 645 32.23 28.10 29.15
CA ILE A 645 31.35 26.99 28.78
C ILE A 645 30.00 27.54 28.30
N LYS A 646 29.57 27.16 27.10
CA LYS A 646 28.22 27.44 26.57
C LYS A 646 27.50 26.14 26.24
N TYR A 647 26.18 26.12 26.31
CA TYR A 647 25.39 24.97 25.89
C TYR A 647 25.14 25.00 24.38
N ALA A 648 25.25 23.84 23.74
CA ALA A 648 24.86 23.63 22.34
C ALA A 648 23.58 22.79 22.27
N PRO A 649 22.79 22.90 21.17
CA PRO A 649 21.62 22.08 20.95
C PRO A 649 21.95 20.58 20.90
N LEU A 650 21.19 19.74 21.62
CA LEU A 650 21.39 18.28 21.62
C LEU A 650 21.13 17.65 20.24
N SER A 651 20.33 18.29 19.38
CA SER A 651 20.07 17.83 18.01
C SER A 651 21.33 17.76 17.12
N MET A 652 22.45 18.40 17.53
CA MET A 652 23.72 18.28 16.82
C MET A 652 24.47 16.97 17.12
N ILE A 653 24.09 16.22 18.14
CA ILE A 653 24.79 14.99 18.55
C ILE A 653 24.70 13.92 17.46
N GLU A 654 23.52 13.73 16.85
CA GLU A 654 23.35 12.78 15.74
C GLU A 654 24.25 13.14 14.56
N THR A 655 24.33 14.42 14.20
CA THR A 655 25.19 14.91 13.12
C THR A 655 26.68 14.69 13.40
N LEU A 656 27.11 14.87 14.66
CA LEU A 656 28.49 14.63 15.10
C LEU A 656 28.84 13.13 15.10
N GLN A 657 27.90 12.28 15.52
CA GLN A 657 28.08 10.83 15.55
C GLN A 657 28.10 10.22 14.14
N GLU A 658 27.24 10.69 13.23
CA GLU A 658 27.24 10.27 11.82
C GLU A 658 28.55 10.62 11.12
N ALA A 659 29.09 11.83 11.35
CA ALA A 659 30.37 12.26 10.81
C ALA A 659 31.55 11.42 11.33
N ALA A 660 31.50 10.98 12.59
CA ALA A 660 32.49 10.07 13.17
C ALA A 660 32.38 8.64 12.60
N TYR A 661 31.15 8.16 12.36
CA TYR A 661 30.88 6.82 11.80
C TYR A 661 31.34 6.67 10.35
N GLN A 662 31.20 7.73 9.54
CA GLN A 662 31.70 7.74 8.16
C GLN A 662 33.23 7.62 8.09
N GLN A 663 33.95 8.17 9.07
CA GLN A 663 35.42 8.07 9.13
C GLN A 663 35.92 6.72 9.63
N THR A 664 35.26 6.13 10.63
CA THR A 664 35.62 4.77 11.07
C THR A 664 35.35 3.76 9.97
N ALA A 665 34.30 3.94 9.16
CA ALA A 665 34.06 3.12 7.98
C ALA A 665 35.19 3.23 6.93
N GLU A 666 35.72 4.43 6.66
CA GLU A 666 36.85 4.64 5.74
C GLU A 666 38.18 4.07 6.25
N VAL A 667 38.45 4.13 7.56
CA VAL A 667 39.70 3.63 8.16
C VAL A 667 39.67 2.11 8.37
N VAL A 668 38.51 1.53 8.69
CA VAL A 668 38.34 0.07 8.85
C VAL A 668 38.37 -0.66 7.50
N ALA A 669 37.95 -0.01 6.41
CA ALA A 669 38.08 -0.54 5.05
C ALA A 669 39.54 -0.74 4.60
N ALA A 670 40.51 -0.09 5.24
CA ALA A 670 41.92 -0.12 4.85
C ALA A 670 42.79 -1.17 5.58
N GLN A 671 42.24 -1.98 6.52
CA GLN A 671 43.07 -2.82 7.42
C GLN A 671 42.61 -4.27 7.65
N LEU A 672 41.80 -4.88 6.78
CA LEU A 672 41.46 -6.31 6.88
C LEU A 672 42.11 -7.12 5.74
N PRO A 673 42.66 -8.32 6.02
CA PRO A 673 43.27 -9.18 5.01
C PRO A 673 42.20 -9.78 4.09
N ASP A 674 42.52 -9.88 2.79
CA ASP A 674 41.67 -10.39 1.71
C ASP A 674 40.98 -11.71 2.08
N ALA A 675 39.69 -11.61 2.45
CA ALA A 675 38.75 -12.67 2.15
C ALA A 675 38.43 -12.53 0.66
N GLN A 676 38.62 -13.61 -0.11
CA GLN A 676 38.28 -13.64 -1.54
C GLN A 676 36.89 -13.02 -1.74
N GLU A 677 36.82 -11.89 -2.46
CA GLU A 677 35.55 -11.32 -2.88
C GLU A 677 34.82 -12.37 -3.72
N GLN A 678 33.75 -12.94 -3.17
CA GLN A 678 32.87 -13.84 -3.89
C GLN A 678 32.05 -12.97 -4.85
N ALA A 679 32.45 -12.93 -6.12
CA ALA A 679 31.78 -12.19 -7.18
C ALA A 679 30.44 -12.85 -7.55
N LEU A 680 29.47 -12.03 -7.98
CA LEU A 680 28.21 -12.50 -8.58
C LEU A 680 28.51 -13.23 -9.91
N ASP A 681 27.50 -13.78 -10.60
CA ASP A 681 27.74 -14.35 -11.91
C ASP A 681 28.18 -13.25 -12.90
N GLU A 682 29.49 -13.11 -13.08
CA GLU A 682 30.07 -12.27 -14.10
C GLU A 682 29.96 -12.96 -15.46
N TYR A 683 29.71 -12.17 -16.51
CA TYR A 683 29.71 -12.68 -17.88
C TYR A 683 31.06 -13.35 -18.15
N PRO A 684 31.12 -14.62 -18.63
CA PRO A 684 32.38 -15.31 -18.84
C PRO A 684 33.21 -14.58 -19.90
N MET A 685 34.20 -13.79 -19.49
CA MET A 685 35.05 -13.06 -20.43
C MET A 685 36.04 -14.01 -21.10
N PRO A 686 36.34 -13.84 -22.41
CA PRO A 686 37.33 -14.67 -23.10
C PRO A 686 38.75 -14.49 -22.57
N ASP A 687 39.02 -13.33 -21.96
CA ASP A 687 40.24 -13.02 -21.23
C ASP A 687 39.90 -12.40 -19.86
N PRO A 688 40.23 -13.06 -18.74
CA PRO A 688 39.89 -12.57 -17.40
C PRO A 688 40.74 -11.37 -16.94
N VAL A 689 41.79 -11.00 -17.68
CA VAL A 689 42.69 -9.88 -17.32
C VAL A 689 42.15 -8.54 -17.84
N LEU A 690 41.27 -8.57 -18.85
CA LEU A 690 40.78 -7.39 -19.53
C LEU A 690 39.27 -7.23 -19.40
N THR A 691 38.83 -5.99 -19.33
CA THR A 691 37.41 -5.61 -19.19
C THR A 691 36.95 -4.78 -20.39
N GLN A 692 35.63 -4.64 -20.57
CA GLN A 692 35.08 -3.82 -21.66
C GLN A 692 35.59 -2.37 -21.60
N ASP A 693 35.78 -1.83 -20.39
CA ASP A 693 36.36 -0.50 -20.17
C ASP A 693 37.77 -0.36 -20.78
N ASP A 694 38.55 -1.43 -20.84
CA ASP A 694 39.89 -1.40 -21.44
C ASP A 694 39.83 -1.29 -22.97
N LEU A 695 38.80 -1.88 -23.59
CA LEU A 695 38.50 -1.73 -25.02
C LEU A 695 38.02 -0.30 -25.34
N GLU A 696 37.17 0.27 -24.48
CA GLU A 696 36.66 1.64 -24.60
C GLU A 696 37.78 2.69 -24.45
N LYS A 697 38.75 2.47 -23.55
CA LYS A 697 39.94 3.33 -23.41
C LYS A 697 40.79 3.36 -24.68
N CYS A 698 40.75 2.30 -25.49
CA CYS A 698 41.41 2.25 -26.80
C CYS A 698 40.57 2.87 -27.93
N GLY A 699 39.42 3.47 -27.63
CA GLY A 699 38.57 4.16 -28.60
C GLY A 699 37.64 3.25 -29.41
N CYS A 700 37.56 1.96 -29.06
CA CYS A 700 36.60 1.04 -29.66
C CYS A 700 35.31 1.03 -28.83
N LEU A 701 34.23 1.56 -29.39
CA LEU A 701 32.90 1.61 -28.76
C LEU A 701 31.98 0.47 -29.23
N ASP A 702 32.53 -0.50 -29.95
CA ASP A 702 31.75 -1.64 -30.44
C ASP A 702 31.51 -2.64 -29.31
N SER A 703 30.26 -2.73 -28.85
CA SER A 703 29.83 -3.62 -27.77
C SER A 703 29.85 -5.10 -28.17
N ASP A 704 29.94 -5.39 -29.46
CA ASP A 704 29.94 -6.75 -30.00
C ASP A 704 31.36 -7.34 -30.08
N LEU A 705 32.37 -6.58 -29.66
CA LEU A 705 33.76 -7.03 -29.55
C LEU A 705 34.20 -7.15 -28.08
N LEU A 706 34.83 -8.28 -27.76
CA LEU A 706 35.36 -8.61 -26.43
C LEU A 706 36.88 -8.53 -26.41
N PRO A 707 37.51 -7.87 -25.41
CA PRO A 707 38.95 -7.64 -25.35
C PRO A 707 39.74 -8.93 -25.10
N LEU A 708 40.94 -8.99 -25.68
CA LEU A 708 41.90 -10.09 -25.57
C LEU A 708 43.32 -9.55 -25.38
N SER A 709 44.07 -10.19 -24.47
CA SER A 709 45.52 -10.08 -24.45
C SER A 709 46.12 -10.72 -25.70
N LYS A 710 47.37 -10.35 -26.00
CA LYS A 710 48.11 -10.92 -27.14
C LYS A 710 48.22 -12.43 -27.01
N GLU A 711 48.52 -12.93 -25.81
CA GLU A 711 48.60 -14.36 -25.51
C GLU A 711 47.27 -15.06 -25.79
N ARG A 712 46.15 -14.47 -25.35
CA ARG A 712 44.83 -15.07 -25.54
C ARG A 712 44.36 -15.03 -27.00
N ALA A 713 44.73 -13.98 -27.73
CA ALA A 713 44.51 -13.89 -29.17
C ALA A 713 45.19 -15.03 -29.95
N TYR A 714 46.42 -15.41 -29.60
CA TYR A 714 47.08 -16.57 -30.22
C TYR A 714 46.30 -17.87 -29.97
N GLU A 715 45.91 -18.11 -28.71
CA GLU A 715 45.22 -19.35 -28.33
C GLU A 715 43.87 -19.52 -29.02
N LEU A 716 43.10 -18.43 -29.13
CA LEU A 716 41.77 -18.45 -29.74
C LEU A 716 41.85 -18.53 -31.28
N MET A 717 42.83 -17.86 -31.89
CA MET A 717 43.05 -17.95 -33.34
C MET A 717 43.54 -19.35 -33.77
N GLU A 718 44.33 -20.05 -32.94
CA GLU A 718 44.69 -21.46 -33.18
C GLU A 718 43.49 -22.42 -33.13
N ARG A 719 42.36 -21.96 -32.61
CA ARG A 719 41.09 -22.70 -32.52
C ARG A 719 40.05 -22.22 -33.53
N ASP A 720 40.51 -21.54 -34.57
CA ASP A 720 39.70 -21.02 -35.69
C ASP A 720 38.65 -19.95 -35.28
N LEU A 721 38.87 -19.23 -34.18
CA LEU A 721 38.06 -18.06 -33.81
C LEU A 721 38.62 -16.77 -34.43
N THR A 722 37.74 -15.86 -34.82
CA THR A 722 38.11 -14.60 -35.47
C THR A 722 38.70 -13.61 -34.47
N VAL A 723 39.91 -13.11 -34.73
CA VAL A 723 40.56 -12.09 -33.91
C VAL A 723 40.69 -10.77 -34.66
N TYR A 724 40.38 -9.67 -33.99
CA TYR A 724 40.53 -8.29 -34.45
C TYR A 724 41.66 -7.60 -33.71
N ILE A 725 42.37 -6.74 -34.43
CA ILE A 725 43.40 -5.84 -33.93
C ILE A 725 42.72 -4.49 -33.64
N ILE A 726 42.84 -3.99 -32.40
CA ILE A 726 42.28 -2.70 -32.01
C ILE A 726 43.36 -1.63 -32.01
N GLN A 727 43.20 -0.60 -32.85
CA GLN A 727 44.10 0.56 -32.91
C GLN A 727 43.37 1.82 -32.48
N GLU A 728 44.05 2.67 -31.70
CA GLU A 728 43.46 3.86 -31.11
C GLU A 728 42.95 4.84 -32.18
N GLY A 729 41.63 5.01 -32.25
CA GLY A 729 40.97 5.91 -33.20
C GLY A 729 40.79 5.37 -34.63
N GLU A 730 41.11 4.10 -34.88
CA GLU A 730 40.86 3.42 -36.15
C GLU A 730 39.83 2.28 -36.00
N ASN A 731 39.21 1.86 -37.10
CA ASN A 731 38.26 0.76 -37.06
C ASN A 731 38.99 -0.58 -36.81
N PRO A 732 38.37 -1.53 -36.07
CA PRO A 732 38.94 -2.86 -35.86
C PRO A 732 39.32 -3.56 -37.17
N VAL A 733 40.51 -4.15 -37.23
CA VAL A 733 41.01 -4.88 -38.42
C VAL A 733 41.19 -6.35 -38.08
N MET A 734 40.61 -7.24 -38.87
CA MET A 734 40.75 -8.68 -38.67
C MET A 734 42.20 -9.14 -38.90
N ALA A 735 42.73 -9.93 -37.97
CA ALA A 735 44.01 -10.63 -38.11
C ALA A 735 43.82 -11.87 -39.01
N PHE A 736 44.68 -12.04 -40.01
CA PHE A 736 44.62 -13.19 -40.92
C PHE A 736 45.58 -14.31 -40.54
N ASP A 737 46.68 -13.96 -39.86
CA ASP A 737 47.68 -14.93 -39.38
C ASP A 737 48.41 -14.44 -38.12
N THR A 738 49.30 -15.29 -37.59
CA THR A 738 50.08 -15.02 -36.39
C THR A 738 51.11 -13.88 -36.55
N ALA A 739 51.49 -13.54 -37.79
CA ALA A 739 52.39 -12.42 -38.04
C ALA A 739 51.67 -11.06 -37.89
N ASP A 740 50.36 -11.02 -38.17
CA ASP A 740 49.53 -9.85 -37.89
C ASP A 740 49.44 -9.56 -36.37
N LEU A 741 49.34 -10.60 -35.54
CA LEU A 741 49.38 -10.49 -34.08
C LEU A 741 50.75 -10.03 -33.57
N ASP A 742 51.84 -10.53 -34.15
CA ASP A 742 53.21 -10.15 -33.76
C ASP A 742 53.49 -8.66 -34.04
N ALA A 743 52.91 -8.11 -35.11
CA ALA A 743 53.10 -6.74 -35.55
C ALA A 743 52.37 -5.68 -34.70
N HIS A 744 51.50 -6.10 -33.78
CA HIS A 744 50.72 -5.22 -32.92
C HIS A 744 50.98 -5.49 -31.43
N ASP A 745 51.16 -4.43 -30.63
CA ASP A 745 51.48 -4.51 -29.20
C ASP A 745 50.33 -3.99 -28.30
N GLY A 746 49.14 -3.78 -28.87
CA GLY A 746 47.94 -3.31 -28.15
C GLY A 746 46.93 -4.43 -27.85
N ILE A 747 45.69 -4.02 -27.58
CA ILE A 747 44.59 -4.92 -27.24
C ILE A 747 44.02 -5.54 -28.52
N PHE A 748 43.70 -6.83 -28.45
CA PHE A 748 43.00 -7.54 -29.50
C PHE A 748 41.54 -7.74 -29.10
N ALA A 749 40.68 -8.17 -30.03
CA ALA A 749 39.30 -8.44 -29.73
C ALA A 749 38.74 -9.64 -30.50
N LEU A 750 37.65 -10.19 -30.01
CA LEU A 750 36.92 -11.32 -30.60
C LEU A 750 35.43 -10.95 -30.68
N PRO A 751 34.69 -11.36 -31.73
CA PRO A 751 33.25 -11.22 -31.76
C PRO A 751 32.57 -11.94 -30.60
N ARG A 752 31.69 -11.23 -29.89
CA ARG A 752 30.88 -11.75 -28.79
C ARG A 752 30.10 -13.00 -29.21
N GLU A 753 29.50 -12.98 -30.40
CA GLU A 753 28.74 -14.11 -30.97
C GLU A 753 29.61 -15.37 -31.13
N GLU A 754 30.83 -15.23 -31.66
CA GLU A 754 31.75 -16.38 -31.81
C GLU A 754 32.27 -16.91 -30.47
N TRP A 755 32.42 -16.03 -29.46
CA TRP A 755 32.78 -16.44 -28.12
C TRP A 755 31.66 -17.25 -27.45
N GLU A 756 30.42 -16.80 -27.55
CA GLU A 756 29.24 -17.44 -26.98
C GLU A 756 28.95 -18.81 -27.62
N GLU A 757 29.31 -19.00 -28.89
CA GLU A 757 29.23 -20.29 -29.58
C GLU A 757 30.40 -21.25 -29.23
N SER A 758 31.37 -20.80 -28.44
CA SER A 758 32.58 -21.58 -28.15
C SER A 758 32.37 -22.63 -27.04
N PRO A 759 33.01 -23.82 -27.14
CA PRO A 759 32.96 -24.82 -26.07
C PRO A 759 33.57 -24.37 -24.74
N GLU A 760 34.43 -23.34 -24.75
CA GLU A 760 35.01 -22.77 -23.53
C GLU A 760 34.02 -21.91 -22.77
N PHE A 761 33.20 -21.12 -23.48
CA PHE A 761 32.11 -20.36 -22.88
C PHE A 761 31.11 -21.31 -22.19
N ASP A 762 30.63 -22.33 -22.91
CA ASP A 762 29.74 -23.36 -22.35
C ASP A 762 30.34 -24.04 -21.11
N LYS A 763 31.64 -24.34 -21.15
CA LYS A 763 32.33 -24.97 -20.02
C LYS A 763 32.39 -24.05 -18.81
N LEU A 764 32.67 -22.76 -18.98
CA LEU A 764 32.69 -21.78 -17.89
C LEU A 764 31.30 -21.58 -17.29
N VAL A 765 30.27 -21.48 -18.13
CA VAL A 765 28.87 -21.40 -17.69
C VAL A 765 28.46 -22.66 -16.91
N THR A 766 28.87 -23.84 -17.37
CA THR A 766 28.58 -25.13 -16.71
C THR A 766 29.33 -25.29 -15.39
N ASP A 767 30.62 -24.93 -15.33
CA ASP A 767 31.44 -25.04 -14.13
C ASP A 767 30.94 -24.10 -13.01
N ARG A 768 30.48 -22.90 -13.38
CA ARG A 768 29.79 -21.97 -12.48
C ARG A 768 28.58 -22.62 -11.81
N MET A 769 27.80 -23.42 -12.53
CA MET A 769 26.60 -24.06 -11.98
C MET A 769 26.88 -25.10 -10.89
N ALA A 770 28.10 -25.64 -10.83
CA ALA A 770 28.50 -26.61 -9.80
C ALA A 770 28.70 -25.98 -8.40
N HIS A 771 28.81 -24.65 -8.32
CA HIS A 771 29.15 -23.90 -7.10
C HIS A 771 27.92 -23.17 -6.50
N GLN A 772 26.81 -23.89 -6.32
CA GLN A 772 25.51 -23.33 -5.89
C GLN A 772 25.57 -22.56 -4.56
N GLU A 773 26.25 -23.10 -3.55
CA GLU A 773 26.35 -22.47 -2.22
C GLU A 773 27.18 -21.18 -2.25
N GLU A 774 28.30 -21.18 -2.99
CA GLU A 774 29.18 -20.03 -3.12
C GLU A 774 28.50 -18.87 -3.85
N ARG A 775 27.70 -19.17 -4.89
CA ARG A 775 26.91 -18.18 -5.65
C ARG A 775 25.80 -17.55 -4.81
N GLU A 776 25.12 -18.35 -3.99
CA GLU A 776 24.10 -17.81 -3.08
C GLU A 776 24.73 -16.93 -1.99
N GLN A 777 25.89 -17.32 -1.46
CA GLN A 777 26.63 -16.47 -0.51
C GLN A 777 27.17 -15.19 -1.16
N ALA A 778 27.62 -15.24 -2.41
CA ALA A 778 28.01 -14.05 -3.17
C ALA A 778 26.84 -13.06 -3.29
N PHE A 779 25.64 -13.53 -3.64
CA PHE A 779 24.42 -12.72 -3.66
C PHE A 779 24.10 -12.11 -2.29
N LEU A 780 24.07 -12.93 -1.23
CA LEU A 780 23.74 -12.49 0.13
C LEU A 780 24.77 -11.54 0.74
N SER A 781 26.04 -11.63 0.35
CA SER A 781 27.14 -10.78 0.84
C SER A 781 27.45 -9.57 -0.04
N HIS A 782 26.90 -9.50 -1.26
CA HIS A 782 27.15 -8.41 -2.20
C HIS A 782 26.81 -7.03 -1.62
N LYS A 783 27.68 -6.02 -1.78
CA LYS A 783 27.46 -4.69 -1.19
C LYS A 783 26.50 -3.81 -2.01
N GLY A 784 26.32 -4.09 -3.30
CA GLY A 784 25.45 -3.35 -4.20
C GLY A 784 24.05 -3.95 -4.37
N ASP A 785 23.25 -3.30 -5.20
CA ASP A 785 21.93 -3.78 -5.62
C ASP A 785 22.08 -4.92 -6.64
N CYS A 786 21.49 -6.07 -6.34
CA CYS A 786 21.61 -7.27 -7.18
C CYS A 786 20.36 -8.15 -7.11
N PHE A 787 20.29 -9.15 -7.99
CA PHE A 787 19.21 -10.12 -8.01
C PHE A 787 19.72 -11.55 -8.21
N ALA A 788 18.87 -12.51 -7.87
CA ALA A 788 19.08 -13.94 -8.07
C ALA A 788 17.79 -14.58 -8.62
N ILE A 789 17.92 -15.60 -9.47
CA ILE A 789 16.80 -16.36 -10.04
C ILE A 789 16.92 -17.81 -9.61
N TYR A 790 15.82 -18.36 -9.10
CA TYR A 790 15.70 -19.74 -8.66
C TYR A 790 14.61 -20.45 -9.48
N GLN A 791 14.87 -21.69 -9.87
CA GLN A 791 13.90 -22.54 -10.58
C GLN A 791 13.69 -23.85 -9.84
N VAL A 792 12.52 -24.47 -10.00
CA VAL A 792 12.22 -25.77 -9.39
C VAL A 792 13.13 -26.85 -9.99
N LYS A 793 13.77 -27.64 -9.11
CA LYS A 793 14.67 -28.73 -9.50
C LYS A 793 13.98 -29.70 -10.46
N HIS A 794 14.76 -30.18 -11.42
CA HIS A 794 14.28 -31.09 -12.45
C HIS A 794 14.23 -32.57 -11.98
N THR A 795 13.53 -32.86 -10.88
CA THR A 795 13.30 -34.22 -10.36
C THR A 795 11.87 -34.69 -10.60
N ASP A 796 11.66 -36.00 -10.70
CA ASP A 796 10.32 -36.59 -10.92
C ASP A 796 9.37 -36.33 -9.74
N GLU A 797 9.90 -36.20 -8.53
CA GLU A 797 9.14 -35.94 -7.29
C GLU A 797 8.56 -34.51 -7.22
N LEU A 798 9.15 -33.56 -7.94
CA LEU A 798 8.75 -32.16 -7.97
C LEU A 798 7.99 -31.79 -9.25
N ARG A 799 7.60 -32.79 -10.05
CA ARG A 799 6.83 -32.59 -11.29
C ARG A 799 5.50 -31.87 -11.02
N ASP A 800 4.85 -32.19 -9.91
CA ASP A 800 3.50 -31.71 -9.57
C ASP A 800 3.45 -30.26 -9.07
N ILE A 801 4.62 -29.61 -8.89
CA ILE A 801 4.72 -28.20 -8.44
C ILE A 801 5.42 -27.29 -9.45
N ARG A 802 5.98 -27.85 -10.53
CA ARG A 802 6.68 -27.08 -11.56
C ARG A 802 5.66 -26.45 -12.50
N TYR A 803 5.85 -25.17 -12.80
CA TYR A 803 4.96 -24.37 -13.65
C TYR A 803 3.56 -24.13 -13.08
N GLU A 804 3.39 -24.38 -11.78
CA GLU A 804 2.11 -24.24 -11.10
C GLU A 804 2.10 -22.96 -10.24
N GLY A 805 0.96 -22.31 -10.11
CA GLY A 805 0.82 -21.09 -9.29
C GLY A 805 0.76 -21.36 -7.78
N LEU A 806 0.82 -20.31 -6.95
CA LEU A 806 0.76 -20.46 -5.49
C LEU A 806 -0.57 -21.05 -5.02
N GLU A 807 -1.67 -20.74 -5.71
CA GLU A 807 -3.01 -21.29 -5.44
C GLU A 807 -3.03 -22.84 -5.57
N TRP A 808 -2.29 -23.38 -6.53
CA TRP A 808 -2.19 -24.83 -6.73
C TRP A 808 -1.37 -25.50 -5.63
N LEU A 809 -0.20 -24.95 -5.30
CA LEU A 809 0.64 -25.41 -4.18
C LEU A 809 -0.19 -25.50 -2.88
N GLN A 810 -0.95 -24.47 -2.57
CA GLN A 810 -1.84 -24.43 -1.40
C GLN A 810 -2.93 -25.51 -1.47
N SER A 811 -3.51 -25.74 -2.66
CA SER A 811 -4.58 -26.74 -2.84
C SER A 811 -4.14 -28.18 -2.60
N ILE A 812 -2.85 -28.49 -2.82
CA ILE A 812 -2.25 -29.80 -2.54
C ILE A 812 -1.57 -29.86 -1.16
N GLY A 813 -1.74 -28.81 -0.34
CA GLY A 813 -1.15 -28.73 1.00
C GLY A 813 0.37 -28.56 1.01
N GLN A 814 0.95 -28.06 -0.08
CA GLN A 814 2.38 -27.76 -0.19
C GLN A 814 2.64 -26.26 -0.11
N THR A 815 3.84 -25.89 0.32
CA THR A 815 4.33 -24.52 0.36
C THR A 815 5.62 -24.39 -0.42
N VAL A 816 6.01 -23.16 -0.75
CA VAL A 816 7.29 -22.91 -1.42
C VAL A 816 8.42 -23.23 -0.45
N GLN A 817 9.15 -24.31 -0.72
CA GLN A 817 10.29 -24.76 0.09
C GLN A 817 11.60 -24.55 -0.66
N ARG A 818 12.56 -23.86 -0.05
CA ARG A 818 13.89 -23.56 -0.63
C ARG A 818 14.60 -24.80 -1.18
N ASP A 819 14.47 -25.94 -0.52
CA ASP A 819 15.11 -27.20 -0.92
C ASP A 819 14.64 -27.74 -2.27
N ASN A 820 13.46 -27.33 -2.73
CA ASN A 820 12.90 -27.73 -4.02
C ASN A 820 13.46 -26.92 -5.20
N TYR A 821 14.29 -25.91 -4.93
CA TYR A 821 14.79 -24.95 -5.92
C TYR A 821 16.30 -25.02 -6.09
N GLU A 822 16.76 -24.70 -7.29
CA GLU A 822 18.16 -24.48 -7.63
C GLU A 822 18.39 -23.02 -8.06
N LEU A 823 19.55 -22.47 -7.71
CA LEU A 823 19.94 -21.11 -8.09
C LEU A 823 20.48 -21.14 -9.52
N VAL A 824 19.75 -20.52 -10.44
CA VAL A 824 20.08 -20.56 -11.87
C VAL A 824 20.89 -19.35 -12.31
N TYR A 825 20.71 -18.18 -11.68
CA TYR A 825 21.40 -16.95 -12.10
C TYR A 825 21.54 -15.93 -10.97
N THR A 826 22.63 -15.14 -10.94
CA THR A 826 22.85 -14.00 -10.03
C THR A 826 23.54 -12.86 -10.77
N ALA A 827 23.07 -11.62 -10.63
CA ALA A 827 23.73 -10.47 -11.29
C ALA A 827 23.41 -9.15 -10.60
N PRO A 828 24.24 -8.10 -10.78
CA PRO A 828 23.91 -6.75 -10.32
C PRO A 828 22.67 -6.21 -11.08
N LEU A 829 21.89 -5.35 -10.41
CA LEU A 829 20.77 -4.65 -11.04
C LEU A 829 21.30 -3.54 -11.95
N LEU A 830 20.89 -3.54 -13.23
CA LEU A 830 21.25 -2.51 -14.18
C LEU A 830 20.38 -1.25 -13.99
N PRO A 831 20.84 -0.05 -14.38
CA PRO A 831 20.03 1.16 -14.34
C PRO A 831 18.72 1.07 -15.15
N SER A 832 18.65 0.19 -16.15
CA SER A 832 17.42 -0.15 -16.89
C SER A 832 16.42 -0.92 -16.02
N ASP A 833 16.90 -1.83 -15.17
CA ASP A 833 16.07 -2.69 -14.30
C ASP A 833 15.39 -1.86 -13.20
N LEU A 834 15.94 -0.68 -12.88
CA LEU A 834 15.38 0.27 -11.93
C LEU A 834 14.25 1.15 -12.54
N LYS A 835 14.00 1.08 -13.86
CA LYS A 835 12.97 1.89 -14.53
C LYS A 835 11.60 1.21 -14.46
N GLY A 836 10.89 1.44 -13.35
CA GLY A 836 9.54 0.90 -13.13
C GLY A 836 9.55 -0.28 -12.18
N ASP A 837 8.72 -1.30 -12.43
CA ASP A 837 8.70 -2.51 -11.62
C ASP A 837 9.88 -3.42 -11.97
N THR A 838 10.79 -3.58 -11.02
CA THR A 838 12.01 -4.40 -11.17
C THR A 838 11.70 -5.84 -11.54
N THR A 839 10.64 -6.43 -10.98
CA THR A 839 10.29 -7.84 -11.26
C THR A 839 9.83 -8.00 -12.70
N GLU A 840 9.02 -7.06 -13.20
CA GLU A 840 8.58 -7.01 -14.59
C GLU A 840 9.73 -6.72 -15.58
N GLN A 841 10.68 -5.86 -15.21
CA GLN A 841 11.87 -5.60 -16.04
C GLN A 841 12.77 -6.82 -16.14
N LEU A 842 13.00 -7.52 -15.02
CA LEU A 842 13.74 -8.78 -15.01
C LEU A 842 13.00 -9.86 -15.80
N PHE A 843 11.69 -10.00 -15.63
CA PHE A 843 10.86 -10.90 -16.44
C PHE A 843 11.00 -10.61 -17.93
N TYR A 844 10.91 -9.33 -18.32
CA TYR A 844 11.07 -8.92 -19.70
C TYR A 844 12.45 -9.28 -20.25
N ARG A 845 13.52 -9.00 -19.50
CA ARG A 845 14.92 -9.29 -19.89
C ARG A 845 15.15 -10.78 -20.11
N PHE A 846 14.78 -11.62 -19.15
CA PHE A 846 15.03 -13.06 -19.25
C PHE A 846 14.10 -13.80 -20.22
N ASN A 847 12.96 -13.21 -20.59
CA ASN A 847 12.02 -13.83 -21.55
C ASN A 847 12.11 -13.28 -22.98
N ASN A 848 12.47 -12.01 -23.17
CA ASN A 848 12.52 -11.37 -24.48
C ASN A 848 13.95 -11.14 -24.99
N GLU A 849 14.87 -10.76 -24.11
CA GLU A 849 16.27 -10.50 -24.47
C GLU A 849 17.11 -11.78 -24.35
N HIS A 850 16.84 -12.59 -23.31
CA HIS A 850 17.42 -13.92 -23.05
C HIS A 850 18.96 -13.92 -23.10
N PRO A 851 19.63 -13.55 -21.99
CA PRO A 851 21.09 -13.49 -21.94
C PRO A 851 21.77 -14.78 -22.41
N ALA A 852 22.88 -14.69 -23.15
CA ALA A 852 23.57 -15.86 -23.72
C ALA A 852 24.15 -16.79 -22.64
N ASP A 853 24.54 -16.23 -21.49
CA ASP A 853 25.04 -16.97 -20.33
C ASP A 853 23.89 -17.50 -19.41
N TYR A 854 22.63 -17.34 -19.83
CA TYR A 854 21.44 -17.91 -19.21
C TYR A 854 20.98 -19.15 -19.98
N GLY A 855 21.58 -20.30 -19.66
CA GLY A 855 21.29 -21.60 -20.31
C GLY A 855 20.04 -22.34 -19.81
N HIS A 856 19.19 -21.67 -19.02
CA HIS A 856 17.99 -22.25 -18.40
C HIS A 856 16.71 -21.91 -19.20
N PRO A 857 15.61 -22.67 -19.00
CA PRO A 857 14.32 -22.30 -19.55
C PRO A 857 13.91 -20.88 -19.15
N SER A 858 13.16 -20.21 -20.02
CA SER A 858 12.61 -18.87 -19.77
C SER A 858 11.91 -18.78 -18.41
N MET A 859 12.03 -17.63 -17.76
CA MET A 859 11.41 -17.36 -16.47
C MET A 859 9.89 -17.51 -16.57
N SER A 860 9.32 -18.39 -15.77
CA SER A 860 7.94 -18.82 -15.88
C SER A 860 7.28 -19.06 -14.52
N VAL A 861 6.00 -19.41 -14.54
CA VAL A 861 5.25 -19.73 -13.32
C VAL A 861 6.05 -20.76 -12.50
N SER A 862 6.06 -20.62 -11.17
CA SER A 862 6.90 -21.39 -10.24
C SER A 862 8.35 -20.98 -10.06
N ASP A 863 8.87 -20.02 -10.84
CA ASP A 863 10.21 -19.49 -10.62
C ASP A 863 10.23 -18.42 -9.52
N ILE A 864 11.38 -18.19 -8.89
CA ILE A 864 11.53 -17.17 -7.85
C ILE A 864 12.64 -16.19 -8.21
N VAL A 865 12.33 -14.90 -8.15
CA VAL A 865 13.27 -13.80 -8.30
C VAL A 865 13.55 -13.20 -6.93
N ALA A 866 14.76 -13.39 -6.42
CA ALA A 866 15.22 -12.72 -5.21
C ALA A 866 15.91 -11.40 -5.59
N ILE A 867 15.47 -10.29 -5.00
CA ILE A 867 15.97 -8.95 -5.25
C ILE A 867 16.57 -8.40 -3.96
N LYS A 868 17.83 -7.97 -4.03
CA LYS A 868 18.54 -7.29 -2.95
C LYS A 868 18.69 -5.81 -3.28
N ARG A 869 18.10 -4.96 -2.44
CA ARG A 869 18.20 -3.50 -2.52
C ARG A 869 18.41 -2.90 -1.14
N ASP A 870 19.32 -1.93 -1.04
CA ASP A 870 19.62 -1.24 0.23
C ASP A 870 19.92 -2.23 1.38
N GLY A 871 20.59 -3.34 1.06
CA GLY A 871 20.92 -4.41 2.02
C GLY A 871 19.76 -5.32 2.44
N LYS A 872 18.55 -5.15 1.90
CA LYS A 872 17.37 -5.99 2.17
C LYS A 872 17.10 -6.94 1.01
N VAL A 873 16.85 -8.21 1.33
CA VAL A 873 16.50 -9.25 0.34
C VAL A 873 14.98 -9.47 0.35
N SER A 874 14.37 -9.51 -0.83
CA SER A 874 12.97 -9.84 -1.03
C SER A 874 12.85 -10.93 -2.10
N CYS A 875 12.09 -11.98 -1.84
CA CYS A 875 11.90 -13.08 -2.79
C CYS A 875 10.50 -13.00 -3.40
N HIS A 876 10.41 -13.08 -4.73
CA HIS A 876 9.17 -12.90 -5.50
C HIS A 876 8.93 -14.12 -6.38
N TYR A 877 7.83 -14.82 -6.15
CA TYR A 877 7.37 -15.92 -6.95
C TYR A 877 6.71 -15.42 -8.23
N CYS A 878 7.12 -15.96 -9.37
CA CYS A 878 6.45 -15.75 -10.63
C CYS A 878 5.16 -16.58 -10.63
N ASP A 879 4.02 -15.92 -10.51
CA ASP A 879 2.71 -16.54 -10.59
C ASP A 879 2.09 -16.31 -11.98
N SER A 880 0.94 -16.95 -12.22
CA SER A 880 0.14 -16.86 -13.44
C SER A 880 -0.25 -15.42 -13.80
N PHE A 881 -0.25 -14.51 -12.81
CA PHE A 881 -0.54 -13.09 -12.98
C PHE A 881 0.45 -12.22 -12.18
N GLY A 882 1.66 -12.08 -12.70
CA GLY A 882 2.68 -11.20 -12.11
C GLY A 882 3.48 -11.88 -11.01
N PHE A 883 3.92 -11.10 -10.03
CA PHE A 883 4.82 -11.56 -8.98
C PHE A 883 4.19 -11.44 -7.59
N GLU A 884 4.37 -12.48 -6.77
CA GLU A 884 3.90 -12.51 -5.38
C GLU A 884 5.07 -12.73 -4.42
N GLN A 885 5.15 -11.95 -3.33
CA GLN A 885 6.28 -12.05 -2.40
C GLN A 885 6.19 -13.34 -1.57
N VAL A 886 7.29 -14.07 -1.44
CA VAL A 886 7.42 -15.29 -0.62
C VAL A 886 8.37 -15.03 0.55
N PRO A 887 7.85 -14.69 1.75
CA PRO A 887 8.66 -14.52 2.95
C PRO A 887 9.34 -15.83 3.36
N GLY A 888 10.57 -15.75 3.87
CA GLY A 888 11.28 -16.91 4.43
C GLY A 888 11.86 -17.90 3.42
N PHE A 889 11.83 -17.59 2.12
CA PHE A 889 12.46 -18.43 1.09
C PHE A 889 14.00 -18.46 1.20
N LEU A 890 14.62 -17.32 1.51
CA LEU A 890 16.02 -17.23 1.91
C LEU A 890 16.11 -16.92 3.41
N PRO A 891 17.15 -17.41 4.11
CA PRO A 891 17.29 -17.18 5.54
C PRO A 891 17.38 -15.70 5.85
N ASP A 892 16.42 -15.19 6.63
CA ASP A 892 16.49 -13.87 7.24
C ASP A 892 17.61 -13.86 8.30
N ASN A 893 18.28 -12.70 8.42
CA ASN A 893 19.25 -12.38 9.47
C ASN A 893 18.83 -12.98 10.84
N PRO A 894 19.74 -13.69 11.58
CA PRO A 894 19.45 -14.63 12.69
C PRO A 894 18.56 -14.20 13.87
N LEU A 895 17.94 -13.02 13.86
CA LEU A 895 17.08 -12.51 14.93
C LEU A 895 15.60 -12.93 14.81
N LYS A 896 15.19 -13.61 13.71
CA LYS A 896 13.78 -13.90 13.41
C LYS A 896 13.31 -15.32 13.75
N ASN A 897 14.22 -16.27 13.96
CA ASN A 897 13.88 -17.70 14.07
C ASN A 897 13.47 -18.19 15.48
N ALA A 898 13.19 -17.28 16.43
CA ALA A 898 12.69 -17.65 17.75
C ALA A 898 11.15 -17.60 17.88
N GLU A 899 10.42 -17.14 16.85
CA GLU A 899 8.99 -16.78 16.98
C GLU A 899 8.01 -17.68 16.20
N MET A 900 8.46 -18.63 15.38
CA MET A 900 7.58 -19.39 14.46
C MET A 900 7.34 -20.86 14.85
N ALA A 901 7.25 -21.16 16.14
CA ALA A 901 6.98 -22.53 16.59
C ALA A 901 5.95 -22.60 17.73
N VAL A 902 4.88 -21.79 17.68
CA VAL A 902 3.67 -21.99 18.50
C VAL A 902 2.44 -21.46 17.75
N GLU A 903 1.37 -22.27 17.77
CA GLU A 903 -0.05 -21.94 17.56
C GLU A 903 -0.68 -22.00 16.16
N ASP A 904 -1.20 -23.21 15.88
CA ASP A 904 -2.51 -23.44 15.26
C ASP A 904 -3.68 -23.06 16.23
N ASP A 905 -4.83 -22.79 15.61
CA ASP A 905 -6.21 -22.69 16.10
C ASP A 905 -6.78 -21.34 16.61
N TYR A 906 -8.03 -21.14 16.15
CA TYR A 906 -9.12 -20.25 16.59
C TYR A 906 -9.38 -18.94 15.83
N GLY A 907 -10.49 -18.97 15.07
CA GLY A 907 -11.75 -18.43 15.59
C GLY A 907 -12.06 -16.96 15.29
N MET A 908 -12.74 -16.76 14.16
CA MET A 908 -13.34 -15.51 13.68
C MET A 908 -14.13 -14.74 14.75
N ILE A 909 -13.84 -13.44 14.91
CA ILE A 909 -14.54 -12.53 15.84
C ILE A 909 -15.03 -11.26 15.11
N ASP A 910 -16.34 -11.05 15.29
CA ASP A 910 -17.14 -9.82 15.29
C ASP A 910 -17.79 -9.23 14.02
N GLY A 911 -19.07 -9.63 13.87
CA GLY A 911 -20.14 -8.79 13.33
C GLY A 911 -21.00 -8.13 14.43
N ILE A 912 -20.68 -6.89 14.83
CA ILE A 912 -21.65 -5.98 15.47
C ILE A 912 -21.81 -4.69 14.67
N ILE A 913 -23.07 -4.41 14.37
CA ILE A 913 -23.63 -3.16 13.87
C ILE A 913 -23.74 -2.18 15.04
N ASN A 914 -23.13 -1.01 14.93
CA ASN A 914 -23.69 0.20 15.54
C ASN A 914 -23.65 1.34 14.53
N ASN A 915 -24.81 1.53 13.91
CA ASN A 915 -25.15 2.70 13.12
C ASN A 915 -25.13 3.92 14.04
N GLY A 916 -24.49 5.01 13.58
CA GLY A 916 -24.78 6.34 14.10
C GLY A 916 -26.30 6.62 14.09
N PRO A 917 -26.77 7.58 14.90
CA PRO A 917 -28.19 7.79 15.16
C PRO A 917 -29.00 7.92 13.85
N LYS A 918 -29.98 7.03 13.67
CA LYS A 918 -30.98 7.15 12.59
C LYS A 918 -31.77 8.44 12.83
N GLU A 919 -31.74 9.33 11.84
CA GLU A 919 -32.58 10.52 11.84
C GLU A 919 -34.07 10.14 11.73
N PRO A 920 -34.98 10.82 12.45
CA PRO A 920 -36.38 10.42 12.58
C PRO A 920 -37.19 10.67 11.30
N THR A 921 -38.12 9.76 10.96
CA THR A 921 -39.02 9.89 9.80
C THR A 921 -40.22 10.78 10.10
N VAL A 922 -40.94 11.24 9.06
CA VAL A 922 -42.14 12.07 9.22
C VAL A 922 -43.18 11.34 10.08
N ALA A 923 -43.38 10.04 9.87
CA ALA A 923 -44.30 9.22 10.65
C ALA A 923 -43.93 9.15 12.14
N GLN A 924 -42.63 9.07 12.47
CA GLN A 924 -42.15 9.04 13.85
C GLN A 924 -42.34 10.39 14.55
N LEU A 925 -42.04 11.50 13.85
CA LEU A 925 -42.25 12.85 14.38
C LEU A 925 -43.74 13.20 14.53
N GLU A 926 -44.60 12.73 13.61
CA GLU A 926 -46.05 12.88 13.73
C GLU A 926 -46.63 12.08 14.90
N GLN A 927 -46.12 10.86 15.13
CA GLN A 927 -46.53 10.05 16.28
C GLN A 927 -46.07 10.65 17.61
N GLN A 928 -44.89 11.27 17.64
CA GLN A 928 -44.35 12.01 18.77
C GLN A 928 -45.16 13.30 19.06
N ALA A 929 -45.61 14.00 18.02
CA ALA A 929 -46.52 15.13 18.18
C ALA A 929 -47.90 14.71 18.72
N ARG A 930 -48.41 13.55 18.27
CA ARG A 930 -49.70 12.99 18.73
C ARG A 930 -49.65 12.49 20.17
N SER A 931 -48.49 12.11 20.68
CA SER A 931 -48.28 11.73 22.08
C SER A 931 -48.07 12.94 23.02
N GLY A 932 -48.13 14.18 22.49
CA GLY A 932 -48.04 15.41 23.27
C GLY A 932 -46.61 15.86 23.60
N GLN A 933 -45.59 15.24 23.01
CA GLN A 933 -44.20 15.68 23.14
C GLN A 933 -43.87 16.80 22.14
N PRO A 934 -43.07 17.81 22.54
CA PRO A 934 -42.68 18.89 21.65
C PRO A 934 -41.75 18.37 20.54
N ILE A 935 -42.07 18.68 19.28
CA ILE A 935 -41.26 18.34 18.11
C ILE A 935 -40.68 19.60 17.45
N SER A 936 -39.50 19.46 16.84
CA SER A 936 -38.86 20.53 16.07
C SER A 936 -39.50 20.66 14.68
N LEU A 937 -39.93 21.88 14.33
CA LEU A 937 -40.47 22.17 12.99
C LEU A 937 -39.39 22.10 11.91
N MET A 938 -38.12 22.31 12.25
CA MET A 938 -37.00 22.13 11.32
C MET A 938 -36.77 20.66 11.00
N ASP A 939 -36.89 19.77 11.99
CA ASP A 939 -36.69 18.32 11.79
C ASP A 939 -37.84 17.70 11.00
N LEU A 940 -39.07 18.15 11.25
CA LEU A 940 -40.23 17.76 10.46
C LEU A 940 -40.13 18.23 9.00
N ALA A 941 -39.67 19.46 8.76
CA ALA A 941 -39.45 19.98 7.42
C ALA A 941 -38.32 19.21 6.68
N ALA A 942 -37.23 18.89 7.38
CA ALA A 942 -36.12 18.10 6.82
C ALA A 942 -36.53 16.65 6.51
N ALA A 943 -37.39 16.05 7.34
CA ALA A 943 -37.97 14.72 7.09
C ALA A 943 -38.94 14.74 5.89
N ALA A 944 -39.81 15.75 5.79
CA ALA A 944 -40.77 15.90 4.69
C ALA A 944 -40.08 16.14 3.33
N HIS A 945 -39.06 17.00 3.30
CA HIS A 945 -38.27 17.23 2.09
C HIS A 945 -37.50 16.00 1.62
N ARG A 946 -37.19 15.06 2.52
CA ARG A 946 -36.57 13.77 2.20
C ARG A 946 -37.54 12.81 1.55
N GLU A 947 -38.72 12.61 2.15
CA GLU A 947 -39.76 11.73 1.60
C GLU A 947 -40.23 12.19 0.20
N ASP A 948 -40.31 13.50 -0.04
CA ASP A 948 -40.62 14.06 -1.36
C ASP A 948 -39.49 13.86 -2.39
N ARG A 949 -38.23 13.79 -1.93
CA ARG A 949 -37.07 13.48 -2.79
C ARG A 949 -37.04 12.01 -3.20
N GLU A 950 -37.42 11.12 -2.29
CA GLU A 950 -37.44 9.66 -2.50
C GLU A 950 -38.63 9.19 -3.35
N LYS A 951 -39.73 9.97 -3.40
CA LYS A 951 -40.88 9.72 -4.29
C LYS A 951 -40.65 10.08 -5.79
N LYS A 952 -39.42 10.34 -6.24
CA LYS A 952 -39.16 10.60 -7.67
C LYS A 952 -39.27 9.32 -8.50
N LYS A 953 -40.38 9.27 -9.26
CA LYS A 953 -40.84 8.21 -10.17
C LYS A 953 -39.81 7.77 -11.23
N SER A 954 -39.90 6.49 -11.57
CA SER A 954 -39.15 5.78 -12.62
C SER A 954 -39.17 6.51 -13.98
N VAL A 955 -38.03 6.48 -14.68
CA VAL A 955 -37.80 6.98 -16.05
C VAL A 955 -38.84 6.45 -17.05
N MET A 956 -39.40 5.26 -16.79
CA MET A 956 -40.43 4.63 -17.63
C MET A 956 -41.80 5.34 -17.56
N GLU A 957 -42.10 6.04 -16.47
CA GLU A 957 -43.35 6.78 -16.28
C GLU A 957 -43.26 8.21 -16.88
N GLN A 958 -42.05 8.77 -16.91
CA GLN A 958 -41.75 10.05 -17.58
C GLN A 958 -41.82 9.96 -19.11
N LEU A 959 -41.51 8.79 -19.68
CA LEU A 959 -41.61 8.56 -21.14
C LEU A 959 -43.05 8.39 -21.65
N LYS A 960 -44.01 8.06 -20.77
CA LYS A 960 -45.43 7.91 -21.15
C LYS A 960 -46.24 9.22 -21.08
N SER A 961 -45.67 10.29 -20.50
CA SER A 961 -46.39 11.54 -20.20
C SER A 961 -45.99 12.74 -21.06
N GLN A 962 -45.28 12.53 -22.18
CA GLN A 962 -45.04 13.61 -23.13
C GLN A 962 -46.31 13.90 -23.98
N PRO A 963 -46.76 15.17 -24.08
CA PRO A 963 -47.84 15.53 -24.98
C PRO A 963 -47.38 15.46 -26.44
N LYS A 964 -48.21 14.87 -27.30
CA LYS A 964 -48.00 14.81 -28.76
C LYS A 964 -47.85 16.24 -29.32
N ALA A 965 -46.75 16.47 -30.03
CA ALA A 965 -46.49 17.73 -30.72
C ALA A 965 -47.48 17.94 -31.88
N GLU A 966 -48.27 19.02 -31.81
CA GLU A 966 -49.07 19.51 -32.92
C GLU A 966 -48.21 20.28 -33.94
N HIS A 967 -48.49 20.03 -35.22
CA HIS A 967 -47.94 20.69 -36.39
C HIS A 967 -48.03 22.22 -36.33
N LYS A 968 -46.91 22.92 -36.58
CA LYS A 968 -46.92 24.28 -37.14
C LYS A 968 -46.35 24.30 -38.55
N LYS A 969 -47.21 24.75 -39.48
CA LYS A 969 -46.95 24.94 -40.90
C LYS A 969 -46.20 26.25 -41.17
N THR A 970 -45.38 26.18 -42.23
CA THR A 970 -45.06 27.19 -43.26
C THR A 970 -44.11 28.35 -42.94
N ALA A 971 -42.98 28.34 -43.65
CA ALA A 971 -42.24 29.52 -44.10
C ALA A 971 -42.53 29.78 -45.60
N PRO A 972 -42.54 31.04 -46.09
CA PRO A 972 -42.98 31.39 -47.45
C PRO A 972 -41.86 31.28 -48.51
N LYS A 973 -42.32 31.12 -49.76
CA LYS A 973 -41.56 30.87 -51.00
C LYS A 973 -40.76 32.08 -51.51
N LYS A 974 -39.61 31.81 -52.15
CA LYS A 974 -39.09 32.45 -53.37
C LYS A 974 -38.68 31.30 -54.32
N SER A 975 -39.37 31.05 -55.45
CA SER A 975 -39.13 31.62 -56.80
C SER A 975 -37.65 31.57 -57.20
N ALA A 976 -37.20 30.99 -58.30
CA ALA A 976 -37.87 30.48 -59.49
C ALA A 976 -36.84 29.62 -60.27
N GLU A 977 -37.37 28.63 -61.00
CA GLU A 977 -36.88 28.16 -62.31
C GLU A 977 -35.53 27.44 -62.42
N ARG A 978 -35.30 26.56 -63.40
CA ARG A 978 -36.10 25.62 -64.21
C ARG A 978 -35.05 24.87 -65.04
N GLU A 979 -35.25 23.56 -65.23
CA GLU A 979 -34.65 22.69 -66.26
C GLU A 979 -33.11 22.52 -66.20
N ILE A 980 -32.54 21.31 -66.20
CA ILE A 980 -32.75 20.16 -67.09
C ILE A 980 -32.68 18.85 -66.31
#